data_AF-A0A0S8FTS7-F1
#
_entry.id   AF-A0A0S8FTS7-F1
#
_cell.length_a   1.000
_cell.length_b   1.000
_cell.length_c   1.000
_cell.angle_alpha   90.00
_cell.angle_beta   90.00
_cell.angle_gamma   90.00
#
_symmetry.space_group_name_H-M   'P 1'
#
loop_
_entity.id
_entity.type
_entity.pdbx_description
1 polymer ?
#
loop_
_entity_poly.entity_id
_entity_poly.type
_entity_poly.pdbx_seq_one_letter_code
_entity_poly.pdbx_strand_id
1 'polypeptide(L)'
;MRRSIVIFTILFGVGFSLPYWTEQDFINADSIPRLDPIMQYDVGPLRTEWQMWSYVHELCQTAAFIASMQVSDTLDPEFGGLIEGEDAMGVVETDNTQEAIWVWCRYYQITGDTTYFVNLRRAWIYVLNHPAWLEEGTDSDYYRVWNCGLAFFAESKYRTITGDSSYMPYADTCSQYMLGHPLPFTGVPQTYARLHPKVTSLAAGMLYQYGKEMNNQTWKDTALAYGDRVRVWVEANPNVNINDEVWAMSGGTAVWGLCRSIFDADSSFGVTWLSTYLPYMKYYQPAGTWNNSWNIWYANAYNFSARITQNGTYVDYHHSITDSLLIQDYDNDGGVPPTRGWNENQDHSWISSYMVFMGFEGLMDSVRTYDAGVNGIYATGPRPFLLIGDTVQVAVQAANYGFAALSDVYLEVTDAFSGDTTVDLAIGVEDTFALANIFIPSDTGYLSFTGYSLYAGDERPANDTFTTSIYVRPLRFVSGTVIDTVNSTGIDAKLYFQFLDDSGASYFDSTETNPSTGIFSVYLIDSLYRAYIYTDIPYPDSVAEYIYVTPDSVSDFDFAFGPADLLVINRDNEARYADYYAAPLDSLNITCKVWAPQNQGLFPMSRIDEFNYNTIIWYTGQAVVDNVTSSEQESLMVFLDSGGKLLITGQNVGEEISGTQFYSDYLHAVLVSDSINSLKCFPDTLDALGQDIGKLYTVGITGAQNQYSRDVIAADTLAHEFLYYDSLLTDCAGIWYEDAISGCQIVYCAFGVEAVHKPIPWLGYMTRTQLLERFLSWFGVVAVAEGSVERPYSLFSVFPNPSHRQVYITMGSSLVGKTGSLRVYDITGRLVKTIFDEQSLDGLSWYLDDSHGRRLSSGVYFLSLETADINDMRKVIIVD
;
A
#
# COMPACT_ATOMS: atom_id res chain seq x y z
N MET A 1 61.95 26.29 -35.14
CA MET A 1 61.86 26.44 -33.67
C MET A 1 60.39 26.48 -33.30
N ARG A 2 59.92 25.44 -32.61
CA ARG A 2 58.68 25.25 -31.83
C ARG A 2 57.43 26.09 -32.16
N ARG A 3 56.39 25.42 -32.65
CA ARG A 3 54.98 25.71 -32.30
C ARG A 3 54.45 24.54 -31.48
N SER A 4 53.96 24.86 -30.30
CA SER A 4 53.48 23.95 -29.27
C SER A 4 52.18 23.27 -29.71
N ILE A 5 52.15 21.93 -29.59
CA ILE A 5 50.94 21.12 -29.67
C ILE A 5 50.35 21.07 -28.26
N VAL A 6 49.14 21.59 -28.10
CA VAL A 6 48.32 21.41 -26.90
C VAL A 6 47.61 20.07 -27.05
N ILE A 7 47.98 19.10 -26.23
CA ILE A 7 47.28 17.83 -26.06
C ILE A 7 46.11 18.13 -25.12
N PHE A 8 44.89 18.10 -25.64
CA PHE A 8 43.69 18.03 -24.81
C PHE A 8 43.49 16.56 -24.42
N THR A 9 43.84 16.24 -23.18
CA THR A 9 43.44 15.01 -22.53
C THR A 9 41.94 15.12 -22.25
N ILE A 10 41.11 14.45 -23.05
CA ILE A 10 39.70 14.27 -22.75
C ILE A 10 39.65 13.17 -21.69
N LEU A 11 39.41 13.57 -20.44
CA LEU A 11 38.97 12.65 -19.39
C LEU A 11 37.58 12.15 -19.80
N PHE A 12 37.46 10.84 -20.02
CA PHE A 12 36.17 10.16 -20.04
C PHE A 12 35.49 10.40 -18.69
N GLY A 13 34.31 11.02 -18.71
CA GLY A 13 33.44 11.09 -17.56
C GLY A 13 32.97 9.68 -17.25
N VAL A 14 33.23 9.22 -16.04
CA VAL A 14 32.67 7.99 -15.50
C VAL A 14 31.24 8.35 -15.11
N GLY A 15 30.29 8.06 -16.01
CA GLY A 15 28.88 8.01 -15.67
C GLY A 15 28.66 6.79 -14.76
N PHE A 16 27.99 7.00 -13.62
CA PHE A 16 27.65 5.91 -12.72
C PHE A 16 26.42 5.19 -13.29
N SER A 17 26.63 4.12 -14.06
CA SER A 17 25.62 3.08 -14.30
C SER A 17 25.46 2.22 -13.04
N LEU A 18 24.34 1.51 -12.88
CA LEU A 18 24.37 0.29 -12.08
C LEU A 18 24.80 -0.83 -13.01
N PRO A 19 25.93 -1.50 -12.75
CA PRO A 19 26.70 -2.13 -13.82
C PRO A 19 26.70 -3.65 -13.65
N TYR A 20 27.45 -4.36 -14.51
CA TYR A 20 28.12 -5.63 -14.20
C TYR A 20 28.07 -5.99 -12.70
N TRP A 21 27.33 -7.05 -12.36
CA TRP A 21 27.27 -7.52 -10.98
C TRP A 21 28.58 -8.16 -10.59
N THR A 22 29.19 -7.65 -9.52
CA THR A 22 30.30 -8.32 -8.86
C THR A 22 29.80 -9.54 -8.09
N GLU A 23 30.70 -10.44 -7.69
CA GLU A 23 30.33 -11.59 -6.85
C GLU A 23 29.57 -11.16 -5.57
N GLN A 24 29.91 -10.00 -5.00
CA GLN A 24 29.28 -9.51 -3.78
C GLN A 24 27.82 -9.09 -4.01
N ASP A 25 27.50 -8.51 -5.16
CA ASP A 25 26.14 -8.07 -5.49
C ASP A 25 25.20 -9.28 -5.59
N PHE A 26 25.68 -10.37 -6.20
CA PHE A 26 24.95 -11.63 -6.22
C PHE A 26 24.70 -12.21 -4.83
N ILE A 27 25.70 -12.18 -3.95
CA ILE A 27 25.56 -12.67 -2.57
C ILE A 27 24.51 -11.84 -1.81
N ASN A 28 24.51 -10.53 -1.99
CA ASN A 28 23.54 -9.64 -1.37
C ASN A 28 22.12 -9.95 -1.84
N ALA A 29 21.93 -10.14 -3.15
CA ALA A 29 20.63 -10.49 -3.72
C ALA A 29 20.12 -11.86 -3.26
N ASP A 30 21.01 -12.86 -3.15
CA ASP A 30 20.66 -14.20 -2.68
C ASP A 30 20.30 -14.25 -1.18
N SER A 31 20.59 -13.19 -0.41
CA SER A 31 20.18 -13.09 0.99
C SER A 31 18.70 -12.76 1.18
N ILE A 32 18.01 -12.31 0.12
CA ILE A 32 16.58 -11.98 0.15
C ILE A 32 15.77 -13.29 0.15
N PRO A 33 14.91 -13.53 1.16
CA PRO A 33 14.12 -14.75 1.25
C PRO A 33 13.23 -14.96 0.02
N ARG A 34 13.27 -16.17 -0.54
CA ARG A 34 12.36 -16.61 -1.60
C ARG A 34 11.22 -17.41 -0.97
N LEU A 35 9.99 -17.17 -1.42
CA LEU A 35 8.86 -18.03 -1.09
C LEU A 35 8.95 -19.35 -1.88
N ASP A 36 8.25 -20.37 -1.39
CA ASP A 36 8.18 -21.66 -2.06
C ASP A 36 7.66 -21.48 -3.51
N PRO A 37 8.32 -22.11 -4.50
CA PRO A 37 7.91 -22.05 -5.89
C PRO A 37 6.62 -22.84 -6.10
N ILE A 38 5.90 -22.50 -7.19
CA ILE A 38 4.82 -23.33 -7.71
C ILE A 38 5.40 -24.27 -8.75
N MET A 39 5.25 -25.57 -8.53
CA MET A 39 5.69 -26.59 -9.49
C MET A 39 4.57 -26.95 -10.45
N GLN A 40 4.90 -27.50 -11.61
CA GLN A 40 3.91 -27.86 -12.64
C GLN A 40 2.81 -28.81 -12.13
N TYR A 41 3.15 -29.70 -11.20
CA TYR A 41 2.19 -30.65 -10.61
C TYR A 41 1.23 -30.03 -9.59
N ASP A 42 1.49 -28.79 -9.15
CA ASP A 42 0.62 -28.01 -8.26
C ASP A 42 -0.40 -27.16 -9.05
N VAL A 43 -0.24 -27.07 -10.37
CA VAL A 43 -1.09 -26.25 -11.24
C VAL A 43 -2.37 -27.00 -11.58
N GLY A 44 -3.52 -26.45 -11.15
CA GLY A 44 -4.83 -26.93 -11.57
C GLY A 44 -5.13 -26.64 -13.05
N PRO A 45 -6.31 -27.04 -13.56
CA PRO A 45 -6.73 -26.68 -14.91
C PRO A 45 -6.73 -25.16 -15.08
N LEU A 46 -6.01 -24.65 -16.09
CA LEU A 46 -5.99 -23.22 -16.42
C LEU A 46 -7.25 -22.84 -17.22
N ARG A 47 -7.67 -21.57 -17.08
CA ARG A 47 -8.85 -21.04 -17.78
C ARG A 47 -8.70 -21.17 -19.30
N THR A 48 -9.82 -21.39 -19.98
CA THR A 48 -9.92 -21.61 -21.43
C THR A 48 -10.06 -20.32 -22.24
N GLU A 49 -10.23 -19.17 -21.60
CA GLU A 49 -10.34 -17.87 -22.27
C GLU A 49 -8.96 -17.39 -22.68
N TRP A 50 -8.68 -17.49 -23.97
CA TRP A 50 -7.32 -17.46 -24.51
C TRP A 50 -6.77 -16.04 -24.77
N GLN A 51 -7.58 -14.99 -24.64
CA GLN A 51 -7.14 -13.63 -24.99
C GLN A 51 -7.91 -12.57 -24.20
N MET A 52 -7.56 -12.43 -22.91
CA MET A 52 -8.08 -11.34 -22.07
C MET A 52 -7.50 -9.99 -22.51
N TRP A 53 -6.21 -9.98 -22.88
CA TRP A 53 -5.45 -8.80 -23.27
C TRP A 53 -5.32 -8.69 -24.79
N SER A 54 -5.29 -7.45 -25.32
CA SER A 54 -4.85 -7.23 -26.69
C SER A 54 -3.33 -7.14 -26.72
N TYR A 55 -2.63 -8.26 -26.99
CA TYR A 55 -1.15 -8.24 -27.09
C TYR A 55 -0.60 -7.26 -28.13
N VAL A 56 -1.43 -6.87 -29.12
CA VAL A 56 -1.08 -5.83 -30.09
C VAL A 56 -1.11 -4.45 -29.45
N HIS A 57 -2.10 -4.18 -28.59
CA HIS A 57 -2.15 -2.98 -27.76
C HIS A 57 -0.97 -2.93 -26.79
N GLU A 58 -0.73 -4.01 -26.04
CA GLU A 58 0.39 -4.11 -25.08
C GLU A 58 1.74 -3.82 -25.75
N LEU A 59 1.99 -4.38 -26.95
CA LEU A 59 3.19 -4.05 -27.73
C LEU A 59 3.28 -2.55 -28.04
N CYS A 60 2.17 -1.89 -28.35
CA CYS A 60 2.16 -0.47 -28.69
C CYS A 60 2.44 0.41 -27.47
N GLN A 61 1.86 0.08 -26.31
CA GLN A 61 2.17 0.74 -25.04
C GLN A 61 3.64 0.52 -24.66
N THR A 62 4.11 -0.72 -24.61
CA THR A 62 5.51 -1.02 -24.28
C THR A 62 6.49 -0.33 -25.23
N ALA A 63 6.18 -0.22 -26.53
CA ALA A 63 7.02 0.52 -27.48
C ALA A 63 7.08 2.02 -27.17
N ALA A 64 5.99 2.60 -26.66
CA ALA A 64 5.90 4.00 -26.23
C ALA A 64 6.66 4.21 -24.90
N PHE A 65 6.48 3.33 -23.92
CA PHE A 65 7.24 3.30 -22.67
C PHE A 65 8.75 3.25 -22.95
N ILE A 66 9.21 2.30 -23.76
CA ILE A 66 10.64 2.21 -24.12
C ILE A 66 11.13 3.48 -24.84
N ALA A 67 10.27 4.15 -25.63
CA ALA A 67 10.63 5.42 -26.26
C ALA A 67 10.75 6.59 -25.26
N SER A 68 9.95 6.60 -24.19
CA SER A 68 10.06 7.58 -23.10
C SER A 68 11.38 7.42 -22.32
N MET A 69 11.89 6.18 -22.24
CA MET A 69 13.12 5.82 -21.54
C MET A 69 14.41 6.03 -22.34
N GLN A 70 14.35 6.56 -23.57
CA GLN A 70 15.55 6.83 -24.37
C GLN A 70 16.18 8.20 -24.04
N VAL A 71 17.50 8.22 -23.82
CA VAL A 71 18.27 9.46 -23.66
C VAL A 71 18.23 10.28 -24.95
N SER A 72 17.50 11.39 -24.93
CA SER A 72 17.22 12.20 -26.12
C SER A 72 18.10 13.44 -26.28
N ASP A 73 18.83 13.86 -25.24
CA ASP A 73 19.75 15.00 -25.29
C ASP A 73 21.03 14.64 -26.05
N THR A 74 21.24 15.28 -27.20
CA THR A 74 22.42 15.09 -28.05
C THR A 74 23.75 15.51 -27.41
N LEU A 75 23.72 16.25 -26.29
CA LEU A 75 24.91 16.64 -25.53
C LEU A 75 25.28 15.62 -24.45
N ASP A 76 24.40 14.67 -24.15
CA ASP A 76 24.64 13.62 -23.18
C ASP A 76 25.61 12.57 -23.77
N PRO A 77 26.66 12.13 -23.04
CA PRO A 77 27.52 11.02 -23.46
C PRO A 77 26.77 9.72 -23.75
N GLU A 78 25.62 9.53 -23.10
CA GLU A 78 24.75 8.36 -23.24
C GLU A 78 23.65 8.58 -24.31
N PHE A 79 23.80 9.60 -25.17
CA PHE A 79 22.81 9.93 -26.20
C PHE A 79 22.39 8.72 -27.03
N GLY A 80 21.08 8.47 -27.03
CA GLY A 80 20.42 7.39 -27.75
C GLY A 80 20.35 6.06 -27.02
N GLY A 81 21.02 5.93 -25.87
CA GLY A 81 20.92 4.75 -25.02
C GLY A 81 19.60 4.71 -24.26
N LEU A 82 19.26 3.53 -23.75
CA LEU A 82 18.04 3.28 -22.99
C LEU A 82 18.34 3.25 -21.49
N ILE A 83 17.55 4.04 -20.77
CA ILE A 83 17.57 4.10 -19.31
C ILE A 83 17.04 2.78 -18.73
N GLU A 84 17.65 2.29 -17.66
CA GLU A 84 17.35 0.97 -17.08
C GLU A 84 15.91 0.86 -16.54
N GLY A 85 15.49 1.86 -15.78
CA GLY A 85 14.17 1.91 -15.14
C GLY A 85 13.87 3.27 -14.52
N GLU A 86 12.62 3.47 -14.13
CA GLU A 86 12.11 4.73 -13.59
C GLU A 86 12.74 5.09 -12.23
N ASP A 87 13.10 4.10 -11.43
CA ASP A 87 13.88 4.26 -10.20
C ASP A 87 15.41 4.13 -10.44
N ALA A 88 15.84 3.90 -11.68
CA ALA A 88 17.23 3.72 -12.11
C ALA A 88 17.63 4.70 -13.24
N MET A 89 17.15 5.95 -13.19
CA MET A 89 17.33 6.95 -14.26
C MET A 89 18.79 7.27 -14.64
N GLY A 90 19.76 6.99 -13.76
CA GLY A 90 21.19 7.22 -14.00
C GLY A 90 21.89 6.09 -14.77
N VAL A 91 21.19 5.00 -15.06
CA VAL A 91 21.75 3.78 -15.62
C VAL A 91 21.30 3.65 -17.06
N VAL A 92 22.27 3.62 -17.99
CA VAL A 92 22.02 3.50 -19.43
C VAL A 92 22.92 2.40 -19.96
N GLU A 93 22.34 1.44 -20.69
CA GLU A 93 23.05 0.21 -21.05
C GLU A 93 22.80 -0.25 -22.48
N THR A 94 23.77 -0.99 -23.03
CA THR A 94 23.75 -1.45 -24.41
C THR A 94 22.80 -2.63 -24.61
N ASP A 95 22.55 -3.47 -23.61
CA ASP A 95 21.56 -4.56 -23.70
C ASP A 95 20.16 -3.99 -23.85
N ASN A 96 19.73 -3.12 -22.93
CA ASN A 96 18.42 -2.45 -23.00
C ASN A 96 18.25 -1.73 -24.35
N THR A 97 19.31 -1.09 -24.83
CA THR A 97 19.30 -0.38 -26.11
C THR A 97 19.14 -1.32 -27.30
N GLN A 98 19.80 -2.48 -27.29
CA GLN A 98 19.67 -3.51 -28.33
C GLN A 98 18.29 -4.18 -28.32
N GLU A 99 17.71 -4.38 -27.14
CA GLU A 99 16.36 -4.90 -26.96
C GLU A 99 15.30 -3.91 -27.48
N ALA A 100 15.45 -2.62 -27.19
CA ALA A 100 14.59 -1.56 -27.71
C ALA A 100 14.60 -1.47 -29.24
N ILE A 101 15.76 -1.67 -29.88
CA ILE A 101 15.84 -1.77 -31.36
C ILE A 101 14.91 -2.84 -31.88
N TRP A 102 14.87 -4.00 -31.23
CA TRP A 102 14.00 -5.09 -31.65
C TRP A 102 12.53 -4.73 -31.47
N VAL A 103 12.15 -4.14 -30.33
CA VAL A 103 10.76 -3.75 -30.03
C VAL A 103 10.24 -2.74 -31.05
N TRP A 104 10.97 -1.66 -31.32
CA TRP A 104 10.52 -0.68 -32.32
C TRP A 104 10.49 -1.23 -33.75
N CYS A 105 11.40 -2.15 -34.10
CA CYS A 105 11.32 -2.85 -35.39
C CYS A 105 10.07 -3.76 -35.45
N ARG A 106 9.71 -4.43 -34.35
CA ARG A 106 8.51 -5.26 -34.27
C ARG A 106 7.23 -4.43 -34.32
N TYR A 107 7.20 -3.30 -33.63
CA TYR A 107 6.13 -2.32 -33.73
C TYR A 107 5.89 -1.93 -35.18
N TYR A 108 6.93 -1.44 -35.90
CA TYR A 108 6.78 -1.08 -37.31
C TYR A 108 6.40 -2.27 -38.20
N GLN A 109 6.89 -3.48 -37.91
CA GLN A 109 6.50 -4.67 -38.66
C GLN A 109 4.99 -4.94 -38.60
N ILE A 110 4.36 -4.67 -37.45
CA ILE A 110 2.93 -4.92 -37.22
C ILE A 110 2.09 -3.74 -37.68
N THR A 111 2.46 -2.51 -37.31
CA THR A 111 1.63 -1.32 -37.54
C THR A 111 1.90 -0.64 -38.88
N GLY A 112 3.10 -0.83 -39.46
CA GLY A 112 3.60 -0.03 -40.58
C GLY A 112 3.95 1.42 -40.19
N ASP A 113 3.86 1.78 -38.90
CA ASP A 113 4.05 3.14 -38.42
C ASP A 113 5.53 3.44 -38.14
N THR A 114 6.03 4.52 -38.75
CA THR A 114 7.43 4.95 -38.68
C THR A 114 7.79 5.80 -37.46
N THR A 115 6.87 5.97 -36.49
CA THR A 115 7.01 6.84 -35.31
C THR A 115 8.36 6.70 -34.63
N TYR A 116 8.86 5.47 -34.44
CA TYR A 116 10.11 5.21 -33.72
C TYR A 116 11.37 5.14 -34.59
N PHE A 117 11.33 5.55 -35.86
CA PHE A 117 12.52 5.53 -36.73
C PHE A 117 13.64 6.47 -36.24
N VAL A 118 13.28 7.57 -35.58
CA VAL A 118 14.25 8.46 -34.94
C VAL A 118 14.90 7.75 -33.75
N ASN A 119 14.11 7.08 -32.91
CA ASN A 119 14.61 6.32 -31.77
C ASN A 119 15.54 5.18 -32.19
N LEU A 120 15.19 4.43 -33.25
CA LEU A 120 16.04 3.40 -33.85
C LEU A 120 17.42 3.94 -34.27
N ARG A 121 17.44 5.10 -34.94
CA ARG A 121 18.71 5.71 -35.36
C ARG A 121 19.57 6.12 -34.16
N ARG A 122 18.95 6.66 -33.12
CA ARG A 122 19.63 7.06 -31.88
C ARG A 122 20.21 5.86 -31.13
N ALA A 123 19.43 4.78 -31.01
CA ALA A 123 19.88 3.55 -30.38
C ALA A 123 21.11 2.96 -31.09
N TRP A 124 21.14 2.95 -32.42
CA TRP A 124 22.33 2.52 -33.15
C TRP A 124 23.54 3.45 -32.98
N ILE A 125 23.34 4.76 -32.78
CA ILE A 125 24.44 5.68 -32.45
C ILE A 125 25.04 5.29 -31.10
N TYR A 126 24.19 5.03 -30.10
CA TYR A 126 24.62 4.60 -28.78
C TYR A 126 25.40 3.28 -28.84
N VAL A 127 24.81 2.24 -29.41
CA VAL A 127 25.38 0.89 -29.51
C VAL A 127 26.75 0.86 -30.21
N LEU A 128 26.98 1.78 -31.16
CA LEU A 128 28.28 1.89 -31.83
C LEU A 128 29.33 2.66 -31.01
N ASN A 129 28.90 3.59 -30.15
CA ASN A 129 29.78 4.31 -29.23
C ASN A 129 30.13 3.49 -27.98
N HIS A 130 29.19 2.63 -27.57
CA HIS A 130 29.28 1.75 -26.40
C HIS A 130 29.13 0.30 -26.85
N PRO A 131 30.15 -0.30 -27.48
CA PRO A 131 30.00 -1.61 -28.08
C PRO A 131 29.96 -2.72 -27.01
N ALA A 132 29.08 -3.71 -27.21
CA ALA A 132 28.81 -4.84 -26.33
C ALA A 132 30.06 -5.57 -25.79
N TRP A 133 31.12 -5.69 -26.60
CA TRP A 133 32.36 -6.36 -26.23
C TRP A 133 33.34 -5.50 -25.42
N LEU A 134 33.06 -4.21 -25.24
CA LEU A 134 33.82 -3.29 -24.38
C LEU A 134 33.06 -2.89 -23.12
N GLU A 135 31.76 -3.19 -23.06
CA GLU A 135 30.93 -2.98 -21.88
C GLU A 135 31.42 -3.83 -20.69
N GLU A 136 31.06 -3.44 -19.47
CA GLU A 136 31.81 -3.73 -18.23
C GLU A 136 32.14 -5.21 -17.91
N GLY A 137 33.12 -5.40 -17.01
CA GLY A 137 33.44 -6.68 -16.35
C GLY A 137 34.94 -6.97 -16.20
N THR A 138 35.45 -7.07 -14.98
CA THR A 138 36.85 -7.47 -14.71
C THR A 138 37.00 -8.89 -14.19
N ASP A 139 35.97 -9.45 -13.54
CA ASP A 139 36.07 -10.76 -12.88
C ASP A 139 35.47 -11.88 -13.72
N SER A 140 34.62 -11.55 -14.70
CA SER A 140 34.09 -12.50 -15.70
C SER A 140 33.63 -11.79 -16.97
N ASP A 141 33.69 -12.48 -18.12
CA ASP A 141 33.21 -12.02 -19.43
C ASP A 141 31.70 -12.25 -19.64
N TYR A 142 30.96 -12.70 -18.63
CA TYR A 142 29.55 -13.09 -18.79
C TYR A 142 28.70 -11.97 -19.41
N TYR A 143 28.91 -10.72 -18.96
CA TYR A 143 28.10 -9.59 -19.39
C TYR A 143 28.36 -9.18 -20.85
N ARG A 144 29.63 -9.21 -21.27
CA ARG A 144 30.01 -8.99 -22.67
C ARG A 144 29.49 -10.09 -23.58
N VAL A 145 29.57 -11.35 -23.15
CA VAL A 145 29.04 -12.49 -23.91
C VAL A 145 27.52 -12.40 -24.05
N TRP A 146 26.83 -12.02 -22.98
CA TRP A 146 25.40 -11.72 -22.98
C TRP A 146 25.05 -10.63 -24.01
N ASN A 147 25.68 -9.47 -23.89
CA ASN A 147 25.46 -8.32 -24.77
C ASN A 147 25.80 -8.62 -26.24
N CYS A 148 26.88 -9.38 -26.49
CA CYS A 148 27.22 -9.84 -27.85
C CYS A 148 26.15 -10.77 -28.44
N GLY A 149 25.39 -11.50 -27.62
CA GLY A 149 24.27 -12.30 -28.08
C GLY A 149 23.08 -11.44 -28.53
N LEU A 150 22.79 -10.38 -27.79
CA LEU A 150 21.73 -9.42 -28.12
C LEU A 150 22.04 -8.62 -29.40
N ALA A 151 23.32 -8.47 -29.75
CA ALA A 151 23.72 -7.85 -31.02
C ALA A 151 23.16 -8.59 -32.24
N PHE A 152 23.16 -9.93 -32.23
CA PHE A 152 22.57 -10.72 -33.32
C PHE A 152 21.07 -10.51 -33.41
N PHE A 153 20.42 -10.40 -32.25
CA PHE A 153 18.99 -10.22 -32.12
C PHE A 153 18.54 -8.85 -32.66
N ALA A 154 19.22 -7.78 -32.25
CA ALA A 154 18.94 -6.41 -32.71
C ALA A 154 19.26 -6.23 -34.20
N GLU A 155 20.45 -6.67 -34.65
CA GLU A 155 20.88 -6.54 -36.04
C GLU A 155 19.96 -7.32 -36.99
N SER A 156 19.68 -8.59 -36.69
CA SER A 156 18.87 -9.46 -37.54
C SER A 156 17.47 -8.88 -37.74
N LYS A 157 16.84 -8.43 -36.65
CA LYS A 157 15.50 -7.84 -36.71
C LYS A 157 15.52 -6.54 -37.51
N TYR A 158 16.45 -5.63 -37.21
CA TYR A 158 16.58 -4.37 -37.94
C TYR A 158 16.78 -4.59 -39.44
N ARG A 159 17.73 -5.44 -39.82
CA ARG A 159 18.03 -5.73 -41.22
C ARG A 159 16.86 -6.40 -41.94
N THR A 160 16.17 -7.34 -41.28
CA THR A 160 15.00 -8.02 -41.85
C THR A 160 13.87 -7.04 -42.15
N ILE A 161 13.66 -6.06 -41.27
CA ILE A 161 12.55 -5.11 -41.37
C ILE A 161 12.85 -3.93 -42.30
N THR A 162 14.08 -3.43 -42.28
CA THR A 162 14.47 -2.23 -43.04
C THR A 162 15.15 -2.55 -44.37
N GLY A 163 15.71 -3.76 -44.53
CA GLY A 163 16.61 -4.11 -45.62
C GLY A 163 18.01 -3.49 -45.51
N ASP A 164 18.31 -2.76 -44.43
CA ASP A 164 19.58 -2.08 -44.21
C ASP A 164 20.57 -3.00 -43.47
N SER A 165 21.70 -3.26 -44.12
CA SER A 165 22.77 -4.14 -43.62
C SER A 165 23.94 -3.39 -42.98
N SER A 166 23.80 -2.10 -42.69
CA SER A 166 24.90 -1.25 -42.20
C SER A 166 25.49 -1.71 -40.87
N TYR A 167 24.73 -2.46 -40.06
CA TYR A 167 25.13 -2.92 -38.74
C TYR A 167 25.63 -4.37 -38.69
N MET A 168 25.66 -5.08 -39.81
CA MET A 168 26.26 -6.43 -39.89
C MET A 168 27.71 -6.50 -39.34
N PRO A 169 28.61 -5.53 -39.60
CA PRO A 169 29.97 -5.58 -39.06
C PRO A 169 30.03 -5.54 -37.52
N TYR A 170 29.03 -4.92 -36.87
CA TYR A 170 28.90 -4.90 -35.42
C TYR A 170 28.61 -6.32 -34.91
N ALA A 171 27.59 -6.98 -35.47
CA ALA A 171 27.26 -8.37 -35.18
C ALA A 171 28.44 -9.32 -35.48
N ASP A 172 29.16 -9.14 -36.59
CA ASP A 172 30.35 -9.94 -36.89
C ASP A 172 31.42 -9.82 -35.79
N THR A 173 31.63 -8.62 -35.25
CA THR A 173 32.60 -8.38 -34.17
C THR A 173 32.14 -9.04 -32.86
N CYS A 174 30.86 -8.92 -32.50
CA CYS A 174 30.25 -9.63 -31.37
C CYS A 174 30.43 -11.15 -31.48
N SER A 175 30.29 -11.71 -32.69
CA SER A 175 30.51 -13.15 -32.93
C SER A 175 31.95 -13.56 -32.65
N GLN A 176 32.93 -12.78 -33.10
CA GLN A 176 34.35 -13.06 -32.85
C GLN A 176 34.66 -13.01 -31.36
N TYR A 177 34.11 -12.03 -30.65
CA TYR A 177 34.29 -11.90 -29.22
C TYR A 177 33.71 -13.12 -28.48
N MET A 178 32.46 -13.47 -28.76
CA MET A 178 31.77 -14.62 -28.15
C MET A 178 32.52 -15.94 -28.38
N LEU A 179 33.00 -16.18 -29.61
CA LEU A 179 33.78 -17.37 -29.95
C LEU A 179 35.14 -17.43 -29.22
N GLY A 180 35.75 -16.27 -28.99
CA GLY A 180 37.05 -16.13 -28.32
C GLY A 180 36.99 -16.26 -26.80
N HIS A 181 35.82 -16.07 -26.18
CA HIS A 181 35.65 -15.97 -24.71
C HIS A 181 34.61 -16.99 -24.18
N PRO A 182 34.82 -18.31 -24.35
CA PRO A 182 33.91 -19.30 -23.81
C PRO A 182 33.92 -19.29 -22.27
N LEU A 183 32.74 -19.12 -21.66
CA LEU A 183 32.62 -19.03 -20.20
C LEU A 183 32.84 -20.39 -19.52
N PRO A 184 33.70 -20.50 -18.48
CA PRO A 184 33.95 -21.76 -17.77
C PRO A 184 32.85 -22.09 -16.75
N PHE A 185 32.44 -23.36 -16.63
CA PHE A 185 31.41 -23.79 -15.65
C PHE A 185 32.00 -24.28 -14.32
N THR A 186 33.30 -24.56 -14.30
CA THR A 186 34.03 -25.09 -13.16
C THR A 186 35.31 -24.29 -12.96
N GLY A 187 35.87 -24.33 -11.74
CA GLY A 187 37.04 -23.51 -11.40
C GLY A 187 36.74 -22.02 -11.29
N VAL A 188 35.46 -21.66 -11.15
CA VAL A 188 34.97 -20.30 -10.90
C VAL A 188 34.19 -20.25 -9.59
N PRO A 189 34.00 -19.06 -9.00
CA PRO A 189 33.07 -18.85 -7.90
C PRO A 189 31.70 -19.49 -8.11
N GLN A 190 31.06 -19.92 -7.03
CA GLN A 190 29.79 -20.67 -7.08
C GLN A 190 28.68 -19.90 -7.81
N THR A 191 28.66 -18.59 -7.67
CA THR A 191 27.75 -17.68 -8.39
C THR A 191 27.92 -17.80 -9.90
N TYR A 192 29.15 -17.71 -10.39
CA TYR A 192 29.45 -17.86 -11.81
C TYR A 192 29.25 -19.28 -12.32
N ALA A 193 29.47 -20.30 -11.49
CA ALA A 193 29.16 -21.68 -11.84
C ALA A 193 27.63 -21.91 -12.08
N ARG A 194 26.78 -21.05 -11.51
CA ARG A 194 25.32 -21.02 -11.74
C ARG A 194 24.93 -20.13 -12.91
N LEU A 195 25.59 -18.96 -13.07
CA LEU A 195 25.27 -17.96 -14.09
C LEU A 195 25.83 -18.30 -15.48
N HIS A 196 27.10 -18.71 -15.57
CA HIS A 196 27.77 -18.98 -16.85
C HIS A 196 27.02 -19.98 -17.74
N PRO A 197 26.42 -21.07 -17.22
CA PRO A 197 25.59 -21.97 -18.03
C PRO A 197 24.39 -21.26 -18.68
N LYS A 198 23.72 -20.34 -17.99
CA LYS A 198 22.55 -19.61 -18.51
C LYS A 198 22.95 -18.62 -19.61
N VAL A 199 24.02 -17.85 -19.37
CA VAL A 199 24.60 -16.95 -20.38
C VAL A 199 25.11 -17.72 -21.60
N THR A 200 25.79 -18.86 -21.38
CA THR A 200 26.23 -19.75 -22.47
C THR A 200 25.04 -20.33 -23.23
N SER A 201 23.91 -20.59 -22.56
CA SER A 201 22.70 -21.05 -23.22
C SER A 201 22.10 -19.97 -24.12
N LEU A 202 22.00 -18.73 -23.62
CA LEU A 202 21.55 -17.62 -24.44
C LEU A 202 22.44 -17.43 -25.67
N ALA A 203 23.75 -17.40 -25.46
CA ALA A 203 24.75 -17.32 -26.52
C ALA A 203 24.58 -18.45 -27.56
N ALA A 204 24.36 -19.69 -27.12
CA ALA A 204 24.10 -20.82 -28.01
C ALA A 204 22.82 -20.62 -28.84
N GLY A 205 21.72 -20.20 -28.21
CA GLY A 205 20.46 -19.94 -28.90
C GLY A 205 20.59 -18.84 -29.95
N MET A 206 21.07 -17.66 -29.55
CA MET A 206 21.20 -16.51 -30.47
C MET A 206 22.17 -16.79 -31.61
N LEU A 207 23.35 -17.36 -31.32
CA LEU A 207 24.37 -17.66 -32.32
C LEU A 207 23.92 -18.73 -33.32
N TYR A 208 23.19 -19.76 -32.86
CA TYR A 208 22.69 -20.79 -33.77
C TYR A 208 21.66 -20.21 -34.76
N GLN A 209 20.73 -19.41 -34.27
CA GLN A 209 19.68 -18.79 -35.10
C GLN A 209 20.28 -17.81 -36.11
N TYR A 210 21.20 -16.96 -35.67
CA TYR A 210 21.92 -16.05 -36.56
C TYR A 210 22.82 -16.81 -37.56
N GLY A 211 23.48 -17.87 -37.11
CA GLY A 211 24.27 -18.76 -37.97
C GLY A 211 23.44 -19.49 -39.03
N LYS A 212 22.18 -19.83 -38.75
CA LYS A 212 21.23 -20.34 -39.76
C LYS A 212 20.92 -19.28 -40.79
N GLU A 213 20.57 -18.07 -40.35
CA GLU A 213 20.22 -16.94 -41.22
C GLU A 213 21.38 -16.58 -42.15
N MET A 214 22.59 -16.49 -41.60
CA MET A 214 23.81 -16.13 -42.32
C MET A 214 24.45 -17.31 -43.06
N ASN A 215 23.86 -18.51 -42.96
CA ASN A 215 24.38 -19.77 -43.49
C ASN A 215 25.87 -20.01 -43.10
N ASN A 216 26.24 -19.68 -41.87
CA ASN A 216 27.60 -19.81 -41.35
C ASN A 216 27.75 -21.11 -40.57
N GLN A 217 28.53 -22.06 -41.11
CA GLN A 217 28.70 -23.37 -40.48
C GLN A 217 29.50 -23.32 -39.18
N THR A 218 30.54 -22.48 -39.11
CA THR A 218 31.36 -22.34 -37.89
C THR A 218 30.51 -21.86 -36.71
N TRP A 219 29.66 -20.86 -36.94
CA TRP A 219 28.77 -20.36 -35.89
C TRP A 219 27.75 -21.40 -35.43
N LYS A 220 27.14 -22.14 -36.36
CA LYS A 220 26.23 -23.24 -36.03
C LYS A 220 26.94 -24.32 -35.20
N ASP A 221 28.12 -24.77 -35.61
CA ASP A 221 28.86 -25.83 -34.91
C ASP A 221 29.29 -25.39 -33.51
N THR A 222 29.77 -24.14 -33.35
CA THR A 222 30.11 -23.58 -32.04
C THR A 222 28.89 -23.47 -31.14
N ALA A 223 27.77 -22.98 -31.66
CA ALA A 223 26.54 -22.85 -30.89
C ALA A 223 26.01 -24.21 -30.41
N LEU A 224 26.08 -25.25 -31.25
CA LEU A 224 25.72 -26.61 -30.85
C LEU A 224 26.65 -27.16 -29.75
N ALA A 225 27.95 -26.86 -29.83
CA ALA A 225 28.90 -27.24 -28.77
C ALA A 225 28.60 -26.51 -27.45
N TYR A 226 28.20 -25.24 -27.49
CA TYR A 226 27.77 -24.50 -26.29
C TYR A 226 26.48 -25.06 -25.71
N GLY A 227 25.48 -25.32 -26.56
CA GLY A 227 24.22 -25.97 -26.15
C GLY A 227 24.45 -27.33 -25.51
N ASP A 228 25.35 -28.15 -26.07
CA ASP A 228 25.69 -29.46 -25.51
C ASP A 228 26.32 -29.36 -24.10
N ARG A 229 27.18 -28.36 -23.87
CA ARG A 229 27.74 -28.10 -22.54
C ARG A 229 26.65 -27.77 -21.53
N VAL A 230 25.68 -26.93 -21.90
CA VAL A 230 24.54 -26.56 -21.03
C VAL A 230 23.65 -27.77 -20.78
N ARG A 231 23.37 -28.58 -21.80
CA ARG A 231 22.61 -29.83 -21.68
C ARG A 231 23.23 -30.75 -20.64
N VAL A 232 24.53 -31.02 -20.74
CA VAL A 232 25.26 -31.85 -19.77
C VAL A 232 25.21 -31.25 -18.36
N TRP A 233 25.29 -29.92 -18.23
CA TRP A 233 25.14 -29.25 -16.95
C TRP A 233 23.74 -29.47 -16.34
N VAL A 234 22.66 -29.30 -17.11
CA VAL A 234 21.30 -29.57 -16.62
C VAL A 234 21.15 -31.04 -16.21
N GLU A 235 21.58 -31.97 -17.06
CA GLU A 235 21.47 -33.42 -16.80
C GLU A 235 22.22 -33.89 -15.55
N ALA A 236 23.29 -33.21 -15.15
CA ALA A 236 24.07 -33.57 -13.97
C ALA A 236 23.29 -33.40 -12.65
N ASN A 237 22.37 -32.43 -12.59
CA ASN A 237 21.49 -32.23 -11.45
C ASN A 237 20.18 -31.52 -11.87
N PRO A 238 19.25 -32.25 -12.53
CA PRO A 238 18.14 -31.63 -13.24
C PRO A 238 17.22 -30.85 -12.32
N ASN A 239 16.94 -31.37 -11.11
CA ASN A 239 16.04 -30.71 -10.16
C ASN A 239 16.60 -29.40 -9.59
N VAL A 240 17.93 -29.24 -9.57
CA VAL A 240 18.58 -28.01 -9.06
C VAL A 240 18.82 -27.05 -10.21
N ASN A 241 19.46 -27.52 -11.29
CA ASN A 241 19.98 -26.64 -12.33
C ASN A 241 18.88 -26.03 -13.21
N ILE A 242 17.78 -26.75 -13.45
CA ILE A 242 16.63 -26.21 -14.21
C ILE A 242 15.74 -25.28 -13.38
N ASN A 243 15.92 -25.27 -12.05
CA ASN A 243 15.13 -24.50 -11.09
C ASN A 243 15.94 -23.41 -10.40
N ASP A 244 17.19 -23.23 -10.83
CA ASP A 244 18.08 -22.23 -10.28
C ASP A 244 17.72 -20.86 -10.85
N GLU A 245 17.47 -19.88 -9.99
CA GLU A 245 17.42 -18.47 -10.35
C GLU A 245 18.64 -17.72 -9.80
N VAL A 246 19.33 -17.02 -10.68
CA VAL A 246 20.53 -16.23 -10.37
C VAL A 246 20.58 -15.08 -11.34
N TRP A 247 20.94 -13.90 -10.83
CA TRP A 247 20.79 -12.66 -11.58
C TRP A 247 19.36 -12.51 -12.14
N ALA A 248 19.17 -11.78 -13.25
CA ALA A 248 17.89 -11.65 -13.93
C ALA A 248 17.49 -12.92 -14.72
N MET A 249 18.17 -14.06 -14.51
CA MET A 249 17.97 -15.30 -15.27
C MET A 249 17.46 -16.45 -14.41
N SER A 250 16.66 -17.32 -15.04
CA SER A 250 16.18 -18.56 -14.45
C SER A 250 16.63 -19.78 -15.25
N GLY A 251 16.27 -20.99 -14.80
CA GLY A 251 16.45 -22.19 -15.62
C GLY A 251 15.66 -22.16 -16.94
N GLY A 252 14.66 -21.28 -17.06
CA GLY A 252 14.01 -20.98 -18.34
C GLY A 252 14.98 -20.49 -19.41
N THR A 253 15.98 -19.68 -19.05
CA THR A 253 17.05 -19.26 -19.97
C THR A 253 17.84 -20.45 -20.51
N ALA A 254 18.14 -21.43 -19.65
CA ALA A 254 18.83 -22.64 -20.05
C ALA A 254 17.98 -23.42 -21.07
N VAL A 255 16.71 -23.70 -20.76
CA VAL A 255 15.80 -24.44 -21.64
C VAL A 255 15.56 -23.73 -22.97
N TRP A 256 15.37 -22.41 -22.96
CA TRP A 256 15.20 -21.61 -24.17
C TRP A 256 16.39 -21.75 -25.12
N GLY A 257 17.62 -21.59 -24.61
CA GLY A 257 18.82 -21.69 -25.43
C GLY A 257 19.03 -23.08 -26.03
N LEU A 258 18.67 -24.15 -25.30
CA LEU A 258 18.67 -25.52 -25.82
C LEU A 258 17.62 -25.70 -26.93
N CYS A 259 16.40 -25.17 -26.72
CA CYS A 259 15.32 -25.16 -27.71
C CYS A 259 15.75 -24.44 -29.00
N ARG A 260 16.43 -23.31 -28.88
CA ARG A 260 16.90 -22.49 -30.02
C ARG A 260 18.24 -22.92 -30.59
N SER A 261 18.84 -24.02 -30.12
CA SER A 261 20.10 -24.55 -30.66
C SER A 261 20.01 -26.05 -30.97
N ILE A 262 20.40 -26.90 -30.02
CA ILE A 262 20.55 -28.34 -30.22
C ILE A 262 19.21 -29.04 -30.50
N PHE A 263 18.10 -28.55 -29.95
CA PHE A 263 16.78 -29.14 -30.21
C PHE A 263 16.15 -28.64 -31.51
N ASP A 264 16.48 -27.43 -31.96
CA ASP A 264 16.10 -26.97 -33.31
C ASP A 264 16.91 -27.72 -34.39
N ALA A 265 18.17 -28.07 -34.09
CA ALA A 265 19.01 -28.89 -34.98
C ALA A 265 18.54 -30.36 -35.07
N ASP A 266 18.04 -30.92 -33.96
CA ASP A 266 17.45 -32.25 -33.90
C ASP A 266 16.20 -32.24 -33.01
N SER A 267 15.04 -31.96 -33.62
CA SER A 267 13.77 -31.87 -32.89
C SER A 267 13.32 -33.19 -32.30
N SER A 268 13.73 -34.33 -32.88
CA SER A 268 13.38 -35.65 -32.34
C SER A 268 14.09 -35.91 -31.00
N PHE A 269 15.36 -35.51 -30.93
CA PHE A 269 16.11 -35.49 -29.69
C PHE A 269 15.52 -34.48 -28.68
N GLY A 270 15.18 -33.28 -29.16
CA GLY A 270 14.53 -32.24 -28.35
C GLY A 270 13.25 -32.71 -27.66
N VAL A 271 12.34 -33.37 -28.40
CA VAL A 271 11.10 -33.95 -27.84
C VAL A 271 11.40 -34.95 -26.72
N THR A 272 12.38 -35.84 -26.95
CA THR A 272 12.79 -36.86 -25.96
C THR A 272 13.36 -36.23 -24.70
N TRP A 273 14.22 -35.22 -24.87
CA TRP A 273 14.86 -34.52 -23.77
C TRP A 273 13.85 -33.72 -22.95
N LEU A 274 13.01 -32.92 -23.61
CA LEU A 274 11.99 -32.08 -22.95
C LEU A 274 10.98 -32.93 -22.18
N SER A 275 10.54 -34.07 -22.75
CA SER A 275 9.63 -34.99 -22.04
C SER A 275 10.23 -35.57 -20.76
N THR A 276 11.57 -35.65 -20.69
CA THR A 276 12.29 -36.22 -19.55
C THR A 276 12.60 -35.16 -18.50
N TYR A 277 13.09 -33.99 -18.91
CA TYR A 277 13.69 -33.01 -18.00
C TYR A 277 12.83 -31.77 -17.76
N LEU A 278 11.96 -31.38 -18.69
CA LEU A 278 11.09 -30.21 -18.50
C LEU A 278 10.10 -30.35 -17.34
N PRO A 279 9.57 -31.55 -16.99
CA PRO A 279 8.72 -31.72 -15.81
C PRO A 279 9.37 -31.33 -14.48
N TYR A 280 10.71 -31.21 -14.42
CA TYR A 280 11.40 -30.70 -13.23
C TYR A 280 11.31 -29.18 -13.10
N MET A 281 11.05 -28.44 -14.19
CA MET A 281 11.05 -26.98 -14.19
C MET A 281 9.88 -26.41 -13.37
N LYS A 282 10.17 -25.41 -12.56
CA LYS A 282 9.18 -24.57 -11.89
C LYS A 282 8.18 -24.02 -12.91
N TYR A 283 6.93 -23.95 -12.49
CA TYR A 283 5.91 -23.21 -13.23
C TYR A 283 6.03 -21.72 -12.95
N TYR A 284 6.14 -21.33 -11.67
CA TYR A 284 6.14 -19.92 -11.26
C TYR A 284 6.90 -19.69 -9.95
N GLN A 285 7.62 -18.58 -9.85
CA GLN A 285 8.33 -18.13 -8.66
C GLN A 285 7.62 -16.89 -8.07
N PRO A 286 6.92 -17.01 -6.93
CA PRO A 286 6.04 -15.95 -6.44
C PRO A 286 6.74 -14.77 -5.77
N ALA A 287 7.99 -14.93 -5.31
CA ALA A 287 8.76 -13.87 -4.68
C ALA A 287 10.27 -14.07 -4.91
N GLY A 288 11.02 -12.99 -4.73
CA GLY A 288 12.47 -12.92 -4.85
C GLY A 288 12.90 -11.66 -5.58
N THR A 289 14.20 -11.39 -5.60
CA THR A 289 14.78 -10.09 -6.02
C THR A 289 14.41 -9.65 -7.42
N TRP A 290 14.14 -10.58 -8.36
CA TRP A 290 13.75 -10.29 -9.74
C TRP A 290 12.78 -11.34 -10.28
N ASN A 291 11.78 -11.68 -9.48
CA ASN A 291 10.89 -12.79 -9.78
C ASN A 291 10.08 -12.60 -11.06
N ASN A 292 9.72 -11.37 -11.47
CA ASN A 292 9.05 -11.15 -12.76
C ASN A 292 9.98 -11.53 -13.92
N SER A 293 11.27 -11.16 -13.85
CA SER A 293 12.26 -11.59 -14.83
C SER A 293 12.42 -13.11 -14.91
N TRP A 294 12.50 -13.78 -13.76
CA TRP A 294 12.63 -15.23 -13.74
C TRP A 294 11.42 -15.92 -14.37
N ASN A 295 10.23 -15.39 -14.12
CA ASN A 295 8.97 -15.90 -14.63
C ASN A 295 8.80 -15.68 -16.14
N ILE A 296 9.20 -14.53 -16.69
CA ILE A 296 9.15 -14.35 -18.15
C ILE A 296 10.11 -15.32 -18.86
N TRP A 297 11.26 -15.63 -18.25
CA TRP A 297 12.16 -16.68 -18.75
C TRP A 297 11.54 -18.08 -18.72
N TYR A 298 10.77 -18.41 -17.67
CA TYR A 298 10.00 -19.66 -17.63
C TYR A 298 8.92 -19.68 -18.70
N ALA A 299 8.16 -18.59 -18.88
CA ALA A 299 7.16 -18.48 -19.94
C ALA A 299 7.78 -18.69 -21.33
N ASN A 300 8.93 -18.06 -21.59
CA ASN A 300 9.66 -18.20 -22.86
C ASN A 300 10.10 -19.65 -23.12
N ALA A 301 10.61 -20.32 -22.08
CA ALA A 301 10.98 -21.72 -22.16
C ALA A 301 9.77 -22.61 -22.51
N TYR A 302 8.61 -22.36 -21.90
CA TYR A 302 7.38 -23.09 -22.20
C TYR A 302 6.90 -22.85 -23.64
N ASN A 303 6.94 -21.61 -24.13
CA ASN A 303 6.60 -21.28 -25.53
C ASN A 303 7.41 -22.12 -26.52
N PHE A 304 8.75 -22.10 -26.41
CA PHE A 304 9.60 -22.83 -27.35
C PHE A 304 9.56 -24.35 -27.13
N SER A 305 9.35 -24.80 -25.90
CA SER A 305 9.11 -26.22 -25.64
C SER A 305 7.81 -26.71 -26.26
N ALA A 306 6.74 -25.90 -26.22
CA ALA A 306 5.46 -26.20 -26.85
C ALA A 306 5.61 -26.33 -28.38
N ARG A 307 6.39 -25.45 -29.02
CA ARG A 307 6.65 -25.50 -30.46
C ARG A 307 7.36 -26.78 -30.90
N ILE A 308 8.30 -27.29 -30.09
CA ILE A 308 9.04 -28.53 -30.38
C ILE A 308 8.18 -29.77 -30.07
N THR A 309 7.49 -29.77 -28.92
CA THR A 309 6.76 -30.94 -28.41
C THR A 309 5.32 -31.04 -28.90
N GLN A 310 4.77 -29.95 -29.42
CA GLN A 310 3.34 -29.78 -29.75
C GLN A 310 2.43 -30.02 -28.53
N ASN A 311 2.90 -29.65 -27.33
CA ASN A 311 2.15 -29.82 -26.08
C ASN A 311 1.34 -28.56 -25.74
N GLY A 312 0.00 -28.67 -25.79
CA GLY A 312 -0.92 -27.57 -25.47
C GLY A 312 -0.81 -27.05 -24.04
N THR A 313 -0.49 -27.90 -23.06
CA THR A 313 -0.30 -27.47 -21.66
C THR A 313 0.84 -26.47 -21.51
N TYR A 314 1.91 -26.61 -22.31
CA TYR A 314 3.01 -25.64 -22.29
C TYR A 314 2.62 -24.31 -22.97
N VAL A 315 1.68 -24.33 -23.92
CA VAL A 315 1.07 -23.08 -24.44
C VAL A 315 0.30 -22.40 -23.32
N ASP A 316 -0.52 -23.15 -22.58
CA ASP A 316 -1.31 -22.60 -21.47
C ASP A 316 -0.42 -22.03 -20.35
N TYR A 317 0.71 -22.70 -20.04
CA TYR A 317 1.69 -22.19 -19.07
C TYR A 317 2.37 -20.91 -19.54
N HIS A 318 2.79 -20.85 -20.80
CA HIS A 318 3.36 -19.63 -21.37
C HIS A 318 2.37 -18.46 -21.29
N HIS A 319 1.12 -18.71 -21.69
CA HIS A 319 0.06 -17.71 -21.71
C HIS A 319 -0.26 -17.20 -20.31
N SER A 320 -0.59 -18.09 -19.37
CA SER A 320 -0.95 -17.73 -17.99
C SER A 320 0.15 -16.99 -17.24
N ILE A 321 1.43 -17.35 -17.45
CA ILE A 321 2.54 -16.62 -16.83
C ILE A 321 2.67 -15.23 -17.46
N THR A 322 2.54 -15.10 -18.78
CA THR A 322 2.60 -13.80 -19.48
C THR A 322 1.51 -12.86 -18.96
N ASP A 323 0.26 -13.31 -18.89
CA ASP A 323 -0.85 -12.52 -18.34
C ASP A 323 -0.63 -12.14 -16.87
N SER A 324 -0.01 -13.01 -16.07
CA SER A 324 0.30 -12.69 -14.67
C SER A 324 1.32 -11.56 -14.50
N LEU A 325 2.14 -11.33 -15.52
CA LEU A 325 3.13 -10.26 -15.56
C LEU A 325 2.53 -8.96 -16.09
N LEU A 326 1.61 -9.01 -17.06
CA LEU A 326 0.84 -7.84 -17.51
C LEU A 326 0.03 -7.19 -16.38
N ILE A 327 -0.50 -7.99 -15.44
CA ILE A 327 -1.19 -7.47 -14.25
C ILE A 327 -0.28 -6.59 -13.35
N GLN A 328 1.04 -6.64 -13.54
CA GLN A 328 1.98 -5.83 -12.76
C GLN A 328 2.20 -4.42 -13.34
N ASP A 329 1.68 -4.12 -14.54
CA ASP A 329 1.60 -2.77 -15.08
C ASP A 329 0.47 -2.03 -14.34
N TYR A 330 0.83 -1.24 -13.32
CA TYR A 330 -0.14 -0.67 -12.38
C TYR A 330 -0.70 0.69 -12.83
N ASP A 331 0.03 1.43 -13.66
CA ASP A 331 -0.39 2.72 -14.21
C ASP A 331 -0.78 2.63 -15.70
N ASN A 332 -0.67 1.44 -16.30
CA ASN A 332 -1.09 1.10 -17.65
C ASN A 332 -0.34 1.89 -18.74
N ASP A 333 0.96 2.08 -18.54
CA ASP A 333 1.83 2.82 -19.47
C ASP A 333 2.63 1.90 -20.42
N GLY A 334 2.57 0.59 -20.21
CA GLY A 334 3.28 -0.45 -20.96
C GLY A 334 4.60 -0.90 -20.33
N GLY A 335 4.98 -0.30 -19.21
CA GLY A 335 6.05 -0.70 -18.31
C GLY A 335 5.66 -1.88 -17.42
N VAL A 336 6.64 -2.69 -17.05
CA VAL A 336 6.48 -3.76 -16.05
C VAL A 336 7.67 -3.69 -15.10
N PRO A 337 7.47 -3.94 -13.79
CA PRO A 337 8.57 -3.94 -12.85
C PRO A 337 9.32 -5.28 -12.87
N PRO A 338 10.63 -5.30 -12.57
CA PRO A 338 11.42 -6.52 -12.53
C PRO A 338 11.06 -7.45 -11.36
N THR A 339 10.34 -6.90 -10.38
CA THR A 339 9.93 -7.58 -9.14
C THR A 339 8.45 -7.32 -8.85
N ARG A 340 7.74 -8.39 -8.48
CA ARG A 340 6.33 -8.31 -8.10
C ARG A 340 6.13 -7.43 -6.87
N GLY A 341 5.11 -6.57 -6.92
CA GLY A 341 4.69 -5.72 -5.81
C GLY A 341 5.56 -4.49 -5.59
N TRP A 342 6.44 -4.17 -6.54
CA TRP A 342 7.02 -2.82 -6.65
C TRP A 342 5.92 -1.84 -7.06
N ASN A 343 6.17 -0.54 -6.81
CA ASN A 343 5.16 0.49 -7.06
C ASN A 343 5.06 0.86 -8.55
N GLU A 344 3.99 1.58 -8.92
CA GLU A 344 3.68 2.00 -10.30
C GLU A 344 4.72 2.91 -10.97
N ASN A 345 5.75 3.39 -10.26
CA ASN A 345 6.83 4.21 -10.82
C ASN A 345 8.19 3.49 -10.70
N GLN A 346 8.20 2.16 -10.82
CA GLN A 346 9.41 1.33 -10.72
C GLN A 346 9.49 0.35 -11.89
N ASP A 347 9.04 0.78 -13.05
CA ASP A 347 9.10 -0.03 -14.25
C ASP A 347 10.46 0.05 -14.91
N HIS A 348 10.88 -1.07 -15.50
CA HIS A 348 12.20 -1.19 -16.12
C HIS A 348 12.09 -1.48 -17.61
N SER A 349 12.91 -0.80 -18.41
CA SER A 349 12.87 -0.91 -19.89
C SER A 349 13.25 -2.30 -20.39
N TRP A 350 14.15 -3.00 -19.70
CA TRP A 350 14.61 -4.34 -20.10
C TRP A 350 13.55 -5.42 -19.91
N ILE A 351 12.92 -5.50 -18.73
CA ILE A 351 11.87 -6.50 -18.46
C ILE A 351 10.62 -6.23 -19.30
N SER A 352 10.30 -4.95 -19.52
CA SER A 352 9.22 -4.56 -20.43
C SER A 352 9.54 -4.99 -21.86
N SER A 353 10.79 -4.85 -22.31
CA SER A 353 11.23 -5.41 -23.59
C SER A 353 11.07 -6.93 -23.64
N TYR A 354 11.36 -7.64 -22.54
CA TYR A 354 11.19 -9.11 -22.48
C TYR A 354 9.75 -9.52 -22.67
N MET A 355 8.78 -8.76 -22.12
CA MET A 355 7.36 -9.02 -22.33
C MET A 355 7.03 -9.11 -23.82
N VAL A 356 7.63 -8.25 -24.65
CA VAL A 356 7.39 -8.28 -26.09
C VAL A 356 7.91 -9.55 -26.75
N PHE A 357 9.22 -9.79 -26.70
CA PHE A 357 9.83 -10.83 -27.52
C PHE A 357 9.86 -12.23 -26.87
N MET A 358 9.61 -12.31 -25.57
CA MET A 358 9.52 -13.57 -24.82
C MET A 358 8.07 -13.92 -24.47
N GLY A 359 7.25 -12.93 -24.12
CA GLY A 359 5.83 -13.06 -23.79
C GLY A 359 4.96 -13.05 -25.04
N PHE A 360 4.76 -11.87 -25.63
CA PHE A 360 3.74 -11.65 -26.66
C PHE A 360 4.00 -12.46 -27.93
N GLU A 361 5.24 -12.60 -28.40
CA GLU A 361 5.54 -13.31 -29.66
C GLU A 361 5.01 -14.75 -29.71
N GLY A 362 4.93 -15.45 -28.57
CA GLY A 362 4.34 -16.80 -28.51
C GLY A 362 2.83 -16.83 -28.70
N LEU A 363 2.16 -15.75 -28.30
CA LEU A 363 0.71 -15.60 -28.27
C LEU A 363 0.20 -14.90 -29.55
N MET A 364 1.02 -14.01 -30.10
CA MET A 364 0.77 -13.30 -31.36
C MET A 364 0.63 -14.24 -32.57
N ASP A 365 1.16 -15.46 -32.50
CA ASP A 365 0.97 -16.48 -33.54
C ASP A 365 -0.49 -16.91 -33.75
N SER A 366 -1.36 -16.65 -32.76
CA SER A 366 -2.80 -16.98 -32.85
C SER A 366 -3.71 -15.75 -32.98
N VAL A 367 -3.15 -14.55 -32.88
CA VAL A 367 -3.87 -13.29 -33.14
C VAL A 367 -4.45 -13.30 -34.56
N ARG A 368 -5.70 -12.83 -34.68
CA ARG A 368 -6.44 -12.80 -35.95
C ARG A 368 -6.15 -11.51 -36.71
N THR A 369 -6.55 -11.46 -37.98
CA THR A 369 -6.37 -10.25 -38.80
C THR A 369 -7.41 -9.20 -38.40
N TYR A 370 -8.67 -9.60 -38.25
CA TYR A 370 -9.79 -8.73 -37.90
C TYR A 370 -10.45 -9.20 -36.61
N ASP A 371 -10.35 -8.40 -35.53
CA ASP A 371 -10.77 -8.80 -34.18
C ASP A 371 -10.99 -7.55 -33.32
N ALA A 372 -12.25 -7.26 -32.97
CA ALA A 372 -12.66 -6.16 -32.12
C ALA A 372 -13.28 -6.71 -30.83
N GLY A 373 -12.75 -6.33 -29.68
CA GLY A 373 -13.26 -6.79 -28.38
C GLY A 373 -13.72 -5.66 -27.48
N VAL A 374 -14.52 -6.03 -26.48
CA VAL A 374 -14.91 -5.16 -25.36
C VAL A 374 -14.28 -5.70 -24.10
N ASN A 375 -13.58 -4.85 -23.34
CA ASN A 375 -12.86 -5.26 -22.14
C ASN A 375 -13.26 -4.47 -20.88
N GLY A 376 -14.11 -3.44 -21.02
CA GLY A 376 -14.55 -2.65 -19.88
C GLY A 376 -15.85 -1.88 -20.12
N ILE A 377 -16.57 -1.60 -19.02
CA ILE A 377 -17.70 -0.67 -18.98
C ILE A 377 -17.49 0.22 -17.76
N TYR A 378 -17.54 1.53 -17.99
CA TYR A 378 -17.32 2.54 -16.97
C TYR A 378 -18.57 3.39 -16.80
N ALA A 379 -18.85 3.76 -15.55
CA ALA A 379 -19.96 4.62 -15.19
C ALA A 379 -19.48 5.75 -14.29
N THR A 380 -19.56 6.98 -14.79
CA THR A 380 -19.10 8.16 -14.07
C THR A 380 -20.31 8.98 -13.63
N GLY A 381 -20.56 9.02 -12.33
CA GLY A 381 -21.61 9.83 -11.71
C GLY A 381 -21.10 11.17 -11.15
N PRO A 382 -21.98 11.96 -10.51
CA PRO A 382 -21.60 13.20 -9.82
C PRO A 382 -20.79 12.98 -8.54
N ARG A 383 -20.69 11.72 -8.10
CA ARG A 383 -20.07 11.26 -6.84
C ARG A 383 -19.35 9.93 -7.13
N PRO A 384 -18.42 9.50 -6.27
CA PRO A 384 -17.73 8.20 -6.42
C PRO A 384 -18.62 6.98 -6.13
N PHE A 385 -19.84 7.21 -5.66
CA PHE A 385 -20.89 6.20 -5.50
C PHE A 385 -22.14 6.68 -6.21
N LEU A 386 -22.99 5.75 -6.63
CA LEU A 386 -24.21 6.06 -7.37
C LEU A 386 -25.43 5.97 -6.47
N LEU A 387 -26.32 6.96 -6.55
CA LEU A 387 -27.65 6.94 -5.96
C LEU A 387 -28.74 6.89 -7.04
N ILE A 388 -29.96 6.52 -6.64
CA ILE A 388 -31.14 6.68 -7.50
C ILE A 388 -31.26 8.14 -7.94
N GLY A 389 -31.50 8.34 -9.24
CA GLY A 389 -31.69 9.66 -9.84
C GLY A 389 -30.40 10.40 -10.20
N ASP A 390 -29.22 9.84 -9.89
CA ASP A 390 -27.96 10.41 -10.34
C ASP A 390 -27.86 10.38 -11.87
N THR A 391 -27.24 11.41 -12.45
CA THR A 391 -26.94 11.49 -13.88
C THR A 391 -25.59 10.84 -14.12
N VAL A 392 -25.58 9.68 -14.77
CA VAL A 392 -24.39 8.83 -14.91
C VAL A 392 -24.00 8.72 -16.38
N GLN A 393 -22.78 9.13 -16.70
CA GLN A 393 -22.19 8.95 -18.03
C GLN A 393 -21.67 7.51 -18.13
N VAL A 394 -22.20 6.74 -19.08
CA VAL A 394 -21.70 5.38 -19.37
C VAL A 394 -20.71 5.46 -20.52
N ALA A 395 -19.62 4.71 -20.41
CA ALA A 395 -18.63 4.53 -21.46
C ALA A 395 -18.28 3.04 -21.59
N VAL A 396 -17.90 2.63 -22.80
CA VAL A 396 -17.45 1.28 -23.12
C VAL A 396 -16.00 1.34 -23.56
N GLN A 397 -15.17 0.47 -23.01
CA GLN A 397 -13.79 0.31 -23.44
C GLN A 397 -13.70 -0.83 -24.43
N ALA A 398 -13.09 -0.53 -25.57
CA ALA A 398 -12.96 -1.47 -26.67
C ALA A 398 -11.55 -1.40 -27.24
N ALA A 399 -11.06 -2.54 -27.72
CA ALA A 399 -9.72 -2.68 -28.25
C ALA A 399 -9.73 -3.37 -29.62
N ASN A 400 -8.73 -3.02 -30.43
CA ASN A 400 -8.35 -3.81 -31.60
C ASN A 400 -7.44 -4.94 -31.14
N TYR A 401 -7.93 -6.17 -31.24
CA TYR A 401 -7.20 -7.38 -30.89
C TYR A 401 -6.44 -7.99 -32.09
N GLY A 402 -6.60 -7.42 -33.28
CA GLY A 402 -6.10 -7.96 -34.54
C GLY A 402 -4.96 -7.18 -35.20
N PHE A 403 -4.55 -7.64 -36.38
CA PHE A 403 -3.46 -7.05 -37.19
C PHE A 403 -3.91 -6.07 -38.27
N ALA A 404 -5.21 -5.76 -38.36
CA ALA A 404 -5.75 -4.79 -39.31
C ALA A 404 -6.47 -3.66 -38.58
N ALA A 405 -6.35 -2.43 -39.10
CA ALA A 405 -7.20 -1.33 -38.66
C ALA A 405 -8.66 -1.65 -39.00
N LEU A 406 -9.54 -1.37 -38.05
CA LEU A 406 -10.97 -1.65 -38.14
C LEU A 406 -11.71 -0.31 -38.26
N SER A 407 -12.66 -0.25 -39.17
CA SER A 407 -13.53 0.92 -39.35
C SER A 407 -14.98 0.54 -39.14
N ASP A 408 -15.79 1.50 -38.68
CA ASP A 408 -17.21 1.30 -38.44
C ASP A 408 -17.53 0.14 -37.45
N VAL A 409 -16.71 -0.02 -36.40
CA VAL A 409 -16.96 -1.00 -35.33
C VAL A 409 -18.15 -0.49 -34.49
N TYR A 410 -19.23 -1.25 -34.47
CA TYR A 410 -20.42 -0.91 -33.69
C TYR A 410 -20.27 -1.44 -32.26
N LEU A 411 -20.43 -0.55 -31.28
CA LEU A 411 -20.37 -0.87 -29.86
C LEU A 411 -21.73 -0.61 -29.21
N GLU A 412 -22.20 -1.53 -28.37
CA GLU A 412 -23.49 -1.40 -27.69
C GLU A 412 -23.36 -1.84 -26.23
N VAL A 413 -24.01 -1.13 -25.31
CA VAL A 413 -24.21 -1.57 -23.92
C VAL A 413 -25.70 -1.73 -23.67
N THR A 414 -26.10 -2.86 -23.09
CA THR A 414 -27.50 -3.20 -22.77
C THR A 414 -27.71 -3.54 -21.28
N ASP A 415 -28.85 -4.15 -20.94
CA ASP A 415 -29.36 -4.46 -19.59
C ASP A 415 -29.89 -3.26 -18.80
N ALA A 416 -29.21 -2.82 -17.74
CA ALA A 416 -29.66 -1.71 -16.90
C ALA A 416 -29.63 -0.36 -17.63
N PHE A 417 -28.91 -0.30 -18.74
CA PHE A 417 -28.75 0.84 -19.62
C PHE A 417 -28.91 0.40 -21.07
N SER A 418 -29.16 1.34 -21.98
CA SER A 418 -29.12 1.09 -23.42
C SER A 418 -28.50 2.29 -24.11
N GLY A 419 -27.39 2.04 -24.79
CA GLY A 419 -26.69 3.04 -25.59
C GLY A 419 -25.68 2.39 -26.50
N ASP A 420 -25.44 3.04 -27.63
CA ASP A 420 -24.56 2.56 -28.68
C ASP A 420 -23.70 3.68 -29.26
N THR A 421 -22.65 3.27 -29.96
CA THR A 421 -21.78 4.15 -30.73
C THR A 421 -21.11 3.38 -31.87
N THR A 422 -20.46 4.08 -32.79
CA THR A 422 -19.66 3.49 -33.86
C THR A 422 -18.31 4.17 -33.89
N VAL A 423 -17.24 3.37 -33.92
CA VAL A 423 -15.86 3.85 -33.76
C VAL A 423 -14.93 3.20 -34.78
N ASP A 424 -13.82 3.87 -35.06
CA ASP A 424 -12.70 3.29 -35.79
C ASP A 424 -11.62 2.87 -34.77
N LEU A 425 -11.12 1.65 -34.89
CA LEU A 425 -10.06 1.11 -34.02
C LEU A 425 -8.81 0.85 -34.86
N ALA A 426 -7.83 1.75 -34.79
CA ALA A 426 -6.53 1.51 -35.42
C ALA A 426 -5.80 0.33 -34.77
N ILE A 427 -4.74 -0.16 -35.42
CA ILE A 427 -3.96 -1.29 -34.89
C ILE A 427 -3.36 -0.90 -33.54
N GLY A 428 -3.56 -1.74 -32.52
CA GLY A 428 -3.05 -1.52 -31.17
C GLY A 428 -3.76 -0.42 -30.39
N VAL A 429 -4.92 0.06 -30.85
CA VAL A 429 -5.77 0.97 -30.08
C VAL A 429 -6.60 0.17 -29.08
N GLU A 430 -6.61 0.66 -27.86
CA GLU A 430 -7.62 0.43 -26.85
C GLU A 430 -8.02 1.79 -26.30
N ASP A 431 -9.33 2.07 -26.24
CA ASP A 431 -9.82 3.38 -25.81
C ASP A 431 -11.21 3.25 -25.18
N THR A 432 -11.58 4.26 -24.41
CA THR A 432 -12.86 4.35 -23.70
C THR A 432 -13.79 5.33 -24.39
N PHE A 433 -14.89 4.82 -24.92
CA PHE A 433 -15.86 5.57 -25.72
C PHE A 433 -17.11 5.90 -24.90
N ALA A 434 -17.32 7.19 -24.61
CA ALA A 434 -18.54 7.66 -23.96
C ALA A 434 -19.76 7.48 -24.88
N LEU A 435 -20.84 6.91 -24.32
CA LEU A 435 -22.09 6.67 -25.03
C LEU A 435 -23.00 7.91 -24.93
N ALA A 436 -23.74 8.23 -26.00
CA ALA A 436 -24.54 9.45 -26.05
C ALA A 436 -25.70 9.47 -25.02
N ASN A 437 -26.20 8.29 -24.65
CA ASN A 437 -27.28 8.15 -23.69
C ASN A 437 -26.75 8.32 -22.26
N ILE A 438 -27.57 8.93 -21.41
CA ILE A 438 -27.27 9.11 -19.99
C ILE A 438 -28.03 8.07 -19.18
N PHE A 439 -27.33 7.37 -18.30
CA PHE A 439 -27.94 6.45 -17.36
C PHE A 439 -28.47 7.22 -16.14
N ILE A 440 -29.73 6.98 -15.78
CA ILE A 440 -30.34 7.49 -14.55
C ILE A 440 -30.85 6.28 -13.78
N PRO A 441 -30.16 5.84 -12.71
CA PRO A 441 -30.57 4.68 -11.93
C PRO A 441 -31.97 4.87 -11.34
N SER A 442 -32.87 3.93 -11.60
CA SER A 442 -34.23 3.91 -11.04
C SER A 442 -34.40 2.95 -9.85
N ASP A 443 -33.40 2.10 -9.60
CA ASP A 443 -33.40 1.11 -8.52
C ASP A 443 -32.00 1.04 -7.87
N THR A 444 -31.93 0.38 -6.71
CA THR A 444 -30.72 0.15 -5.92
C THR A 444 -30.21 -1.28 -6.09
N GLY A 445 -28.98 -1.55 -5.66
CA GLY A 445 -28.36 -2.87 -5.73
C GLY A 445 -27.40 -3.00 -6.92
N TYR A 446 -26.99 -4.24 -7.20
CA TYR A 446 -26.15 -4.56 -8.35
C TYR A 446 -26.99 -4.57 -9.62
N LEU A 447 -26.70 -3.63 -10.51
CA LEU A 447 -27.33 -3.53 -11.83
C LEU A 447 -26.36 -4.07 -12.87
N SER A 448 -26.81 -5.03 -13.69
CA SER A 448 -25.99 -5.64 -14.75
C SER A 448 -25.86 -4.72 -15.95
N PHE A 449 -24.69 -4.71 -16.56
CA PHE A 449 -24.36 -4.03 -17.81
C PHE A 449 -23.63 -5.03 -18.69
N THR A 450 -24.08 -5.19 -19.92
CA THR A 450 -23.40 -6.05 -20.91
C THR A 450 -23.04 -5.23 -22.13
N GLY A 451 -21.75 -5.19 -22.45
CA GLY A 451 -21.17 -4.52 -23.60
C GLY A 451 -20.89 -5.51 -24.72
N TYR A 452 -21.12 -5.08 -25.96
CA TYR A 452 -20.92 -5.86 -27.17
C TYR A 452 -20.10 -5.06 -28.18
N SER A 453 -19.16 -5.71 -28.86
CA SER A 453 -18.62 -5.26 -30.15
C SER A 453 -19.26 -6.05 -31.28
N LEU A 454 -19.55 -5.36 -32.38
CA LEU A 454 -20.07 -5.95 -33.60
C LEU A 454 -19.27 -5.42 -34.78
N TYR A 455 -18.44 -6.29 -35.38
CA TYR A 455 -17.68 -5.98 -36.57
C TYR A 455 -17.91 -7.03 -37.66
N ALA A 456 -18.15 -6.57 -38.89
CA ALA A 456 -18.39 -7.46 -40.02
C ALA A 456 -17.09 -8.13 -40.48
N GLY A 457 -16.97 -9.42 -40.20
CA GLY A 457 -15.76 -10.18 -40.50
C GLY A 457 -14.83 -10.35 -39.30
N ASP A 458 -15.33 -10.09 -38.08
CA ASP A 458 -14.66 -10.49 -36.86
C ASP A 458 -14.35 -12.00 -36.86
N GLU A 459 -13.12 -12.35 -36.53
CA GLU A 459 -12.59 -13.71 -36.57
C GLU A 459 -12.55 -14.38 -35.18
N ARG A 460 -12.88 -13.68 -34.08
CA ARG A 460 -12.83 -14.22 -32.71
C ARG A 460 -13.96 -13.69 -31.81
N PRO A 461 -15.17 -14.26 -31.87
CA PRO A 461 -16.32 -13.77 -31.09
C PRO A 461 -16.26 -13.91 -29.55
N ALA A 462 -15.16 -14.40 -28.99
CA ALA A 462 -15.06 -14.74 -27.56
C ALA A 462 -14.71 -13.54 -26.66
N ASN A 463 -14.13 -12.48 -27.23
CA ASN A 463 -13.83 -11.20 -26.58
C ASN A 463 -14.83 -10.09 -26.98
N ASP A 464 -15.83 -10.39 -27.81
CA ASP A 464 -16.84 -9.43 -28.25
C ASP A 464 -17.81 -9.00 -27.15
N THR A 465 -17.83 -9.69 -26.00
CA THR A 465 -18.82 -9.46 -24.94
C THR A 465 -18.15 -9.32 -23.59
N PHE A 466 -18.50 -8.25 -22.88
CA PHE A 466 -18.08 -8.01 -21.50
C PHE A 466 -19.30 -7.74 -20.62
N THR A 467 -19.42 -8.45 -19.50
CA THR A 467 -20.49 -8.22 -18.52
C THR A 467 -19.90 -7.80 -17.18
N THR A 468 -20.43 -6.72 -16.63
CA THR A 468 -20.12 -6.27 -15.26
C THR A 468 -21.39 -5.84 -14.54
N SER A 469 -21.29 -5.62 -13.24
CA SER A 469 -22.38 -5.07 -12.43
C SER A 469 -21.94 -3.86 -11.66
N ILE A 470 -22.78 -2.83 -11.62
CA ILE A 470 -22.51 -1.57 -10.92
C ILE A 470 -23.47 -1.46 -9.75
N TYR A 471 -22.92 -1.14 -8.56
CA TYR A 471 -23.70 -1.04 -7.34
C TYR A 471 -24.28 0.36 -7.14
N VAL A 472 -25.61 0.48 -7.18
CA VAL A 472 -26.34 1.71 -6.86
C VAL A 472 -26.77 1.65 -5.40
N ARG A 473 -26.24 2.56 -4.58
CA ARG A 473 -26.40 2.53 -3.13
C ARG A 473 -27.80 2.99 -2.71
N PRO A 474 -28.50 2.23 -1.85
CA PRO A 474 -29.73 2.70 -1.24
C PRO A 474 -29.48 3.78 -0.20
N LEU A 475 -30.23 4.88 -0.29
CA LEU A 475 -30.33 5.85 0.78
C LEU A 475 -31.30 5.34 1.86
N ARG A 476 -30.84 5.28 3.10
CA ARG A 476 -31.57 4.72 4.25
C ARG A 476 -31.91 5.84 5.22
N PHE A 477 -33.18 5.91 5.63
CA PHE A 477 -33.59 6.77 6.74
C PHE A 477 -33.15 6.11 8.04
N VAL A 478 -32.19 6.72 8.70
CA VAL A 478 -31.59 6.28 9.95
C VAL A 478 -32.14 7.12 11.09
N SER A 479 -32.48 6.49 12.21
CA SER A 479 -32.92 7.17 13.43
C SER A 479 -32.33 6.52 14.67
N GLY A 480 -32.19 7.31 15.72
CA GLY A 480 -31.73 6.85 17.03
C GLY A 480 -31.90 7.93 18.09
N THR A 481 -31.32 7.70 19.26
CA THR A 481 -31.41 8.62 20.39
C THR A 481 -30.06 8.92 21.01
N VAL A 482 -29.92 10.11 21.60
CA VAL A 482 -28.84 10.45 22.53
C VAL A 482 -29.47 10.81 23.87
N ILE A 483 -29.27 9.98 24.89
CA ILE A 483 -29.98 10.10 26.18
C ILE A 483 -29.04 10.02 27.38
N ASP A 484 -29.52 10.58 28.49
CA ASP A 484 -28.88 10.48 29.80
C ASP A 484 -29.04 9.07 30.40
N THR A 485 -27.95 8.47 30.89
CA THR A 485 -27.95 7.10 31.45
C THR A 485 -28.75 6.95 32.73
N VAL A 486 -28.96 8.02 33.49
CA VAL A 486 -29.59 8.01 34.82
C VAL A 486 -31.09 8.24 34.73
N ASN A 487 -31.51 9.22 33.94
CA ASN A 487 -32.91 9.67 33.89
C ASN A 487 -33.59 9.48 32.52
N SER A 488 -32.84 9.03 31.51
CA SER A 488 -33.31 8.82 30.13
C SER A 488 -33.87 10.07 29.45
N THR A 489 -33.52 11.27 29.92
CA THR A 489 -33.85 12.52 29.22
C THR A 489 -32.98 12.70 27.98
N GLY A 490 -33.51 13.41 27.00
CA GLY A 490 -32.77 13.74 25.78
C GLY A 490 -31.55 14.62 26.05
N ILE A 491 -30.45 14.33 25.35
CA ILE A 491 -29.26 15.16 25.32
C ILE A 491 -29.24 15.93 24.01
N ASP A 492 -29.03 17.26 24.08
CA ASP A 492 -28.75 18.08 22.90
C ASP A 492 -27.37 17.71 22.35
N ALA A 493 -27.30 17.28 21.10
CA ALA A 493 -26.07 16.80 20.48
C ALA A 493 -26.06 17.01 18.97
N LYS A 494 -24.86 17.24 18.43
CA LYS A 494 -24.57 17.25 16.99
C LYS A 494 -23.81 15.98 16.62
N LEU A 495 -24.34 15.24 15.65
CA LEU A 495 -23.77 14.00 15.17
C LEU A 495 -23.21 14.20 13.75
N TYR A 496 -21.99 13.71 13.52
CA TYR A 496 -21.37 13.66 12.20
C TYR A 496 -21.02 12.22 11.85
N PHE A 497 -21.58 11.72 10.76
CA PHE A 497 -21.36 10.36 10.26
C PHE A 497 -20.35 10.40 9.13
N GLN A 498 -19.15 9.89 9.39
CA GLN A 498 -18.06 9.77 8.43
C GLN A 498 -18.05 8.38 7.79
N PHE A 499 -17.96 8.28 6.46
CA PHE A 499 -17.57 7.04 5.78
C PHE A 499 -16.37 7.28 4.85
N LEU A 500 -15.64 6.21 4.54
CA LEU A 500 -14.54 6.21 3.58
C LEU A 500 -14.98 5.47 2.31
N ASP A 501 -14.70 6.04 1.13
CA ASP A 501 -14.86 5.33 -0.14
C ASP A 501 -13.65 4.42 -0.45
N ASP A 502 -13.71 3.72 -1.58
CA ASP A 502 -12.67 2.77 -1.99
C ASP A 502 -11.33 3.44 -2.33
N SER A 503 -11.31 4.77 -2.54
CA SER A 503 -10.08 5.56 -2.71
C SER A 503 -9.48 6.03 -1.38
N GLY A 504 -10.18 5.81 -0.27
CA GLY A 504 -9.81 6.31 1.05
C GLY A 504 -10.26 7.76 1.31
N ALA A 505 -11.04 8.37 0.42
CA ALA A 505 -11.57 9.71 0.62
C ALA A 505 -12.72 9.69 1.64
N SER A 506 -12.79 10.73 2.49
CA SER A 506 -13.78 10.81 3.57
C SER A 506 -14.97 11.70 3.21
N TYR A 507 -16.17 11.22 3.52
CA TYR A 507 -17.44 11.93 3.33
C TYR A 507 -18.21 11.99 4.64
N PHE A 508 -18.94 13.09 4.85
CA PHE A 508 -19.69 13.33 6.07
C PHE A 508 -21.14 13.68 5.76
N ASP A 509 -22.04 13.17 6.59
CA ASP A 509 -23.39 13.72 6.76
C ASP A 509 -23.60 14.05 8.24
N SER A 510 -24.56 14.91 8.57
CA SER A 510 -24.78 15.35 9.94
C SER A 510 -26.25 15.54 10.30
N THR A 511 -26.52 15.47 11.60
CA THR A 511 -27.83 15.73 12.19
C THR A 511 -27.65 16.26 13.60
N GLU A 512 -28.71 16.88 14.12
CA GLU A 512 -28.79 17.29 15.52
C GLU A 512 -29.93 16.51 16.19
N THR A 513 -29.83 16.33 17.50
CA THR A 513 -30.91 15.72 18.28
C THR A 513 -31.99 16.76 18.59
N ASN A 514 -33.19 16.29 18.92
CA ASN A 514 -34.17 17.12 19.60
C ASN A 514 -33.78 17.23 21.09
N PRO A 515 -33.50 18.43 21.63
CA PRO A 515 -32.97 18.57 23.00
C PRO A 515 -33.87 18.02 24.10
N SER A 516 -35.18 17.90 23.86
CA SER A 516 -36.14 17.42 24.86
C SER A 516 -36.25 15.89 24.89
N THR A 517 -35.93 15.23 23.78
CA THR A 517 -36.20 13.79 23.59
C THR A 517 -34.94 12.99 23.22
N GLY A 518 -33.88 13.65 22.77
CA GLY A 518 -32.64 13.02 22.33
C GLY A 518 -32.73 12.41 20.94
N ILE A 519 -33.92 12.40 20.32
CA ILE A 519 -34.16 11.73 19.03
C ILE A 519 -33.46 12.51 17.90
N PHE A 520 -32.77 11.80 17.02
CA PHE A 520 -32.23 12.32 15.77
C PHE A 520 -32.66 11.46 14.58
N SER A 521 -32.55 12.01 13.37
CA SER A 521 -32.73 11.24 12.14
C SER A 521 -31.91 11.82 10.99
N VAL A 522 -31.32 10.96 10.17
CA VAL A 522 -30.46 11.33 9.03
C VAL A 522 -30.64 10.34 7.89
N TYR A 523 -30.36 10.74 6.66
CA TYR A 523 -30.30 9.82 5.53
C TYR A 523 -28.86 9.41 5.26
N LEU A 524 -28.56 8.12 5.36
CA LEU A 524 -27.21 7.58 5.13
C LEU A 524 -27.24 6.50 4.05
N ILE A 525 -26.14 6.32 3.33
CA ILE A 525 -26.00 5.18 2.42
C ILE A 525 -25.71 3.91 3.21
N ASP A 526 -25.87 2.76 2.58
CA ASP A 526 -25.41 1.50 3.14
C ASP A 526 -23.87 1.42 3.14
N SER A 527 -23.29 1.69 4.30
CA SER A 527 -21.84 1.67 4.47
C SER A 527 -21.46 1.46 5.93
N LEU A 528 -20.15 1.39 6.16
CA LEU A 528 -19.54 1.46 7.47
C LEU A 528 -19.20 2.90 7.79
N TYR A 529 -19.67 3.36 8.94
CA TYR A 529 -19.47 4.71 9.42
C TYR A 529 -18.68 4.76 10.72
N ARG A 530 -18.07 5.91 10.95
CA ARG A 530 -17.68 6.43 12.26
C ARG A 530 -18.60 7.60 12.59
N ALA A 531 -19.20 7.63 13.77
CA ALA A 531 -20.04 8.74 14.21
C ALA A 531 -19.34 9.57 15.29
N TYR A 532 -19.12 10.86 15.04
CA TYR A 532 -18.65 11.83 16.02
C TYR A 532 -19.87 12.48 16.68
N ILE A 533 -19.95 12.41 18.00
CA ILE A 533 -21.11 12.85 18.79
C ILE A 533 -20.64 13.96 19.72
N TYR A 534 -20.98 15.20 19.38
CA TYR A 534 -20.68 16.38 20.18
C TYR A 534 -21.91 16.74 21.00
N THR A 535 -21.83 16.56 22.32
CA THR A 535 -22.96 16.75 23.23
C THR A 535 -22.99 18.15 23.82
N ASP A 536 -24.10 18.58 24.44
CA ASP A 536 -24.07 19.75 25.33
C ASP A 536 -23.45 19.38 26.69
N ILE A 537 -22.98 20.39 27.42
CA ILE A 537 -22.57 20.22 28.82
C ILE A 537 -23.76 19.69 29.65
N PRO A 538 -23.53 18.80 30.63
CA PRO A 538 -22.22 18.35 31.16
C PRO A 538 -21.68 17.06 30.49
N TYR A 539 -22.28 16.57 29.41
CA TYR A 539 -21.98 15.25 28.87
C TYR A 539 -20.66 15.23 28.08
N PRO A 540 -19.93 14.10 28.06
CA PRO A 540 -18.72 13.97 27.25
C PRO A 540 -19.04 13.92 25.76
N ASP A 541 -18.08 14.34 24.94
CA ASP A 541 -18.12 14.04 23.50
C ASP A 541 -17.63 12.60 23.27
N SER A 542 -18.09 11.96 22.19
CA SER A 542 -17.74 10.56 21.92
C SER A 542 -17.60 10.28 20.43
N VAL A 543 -16.83 9.23 20.12
CA VAL A 543 -16.72 8.69 18.77
C VAL A 543 -17.19 7.25 18.80
N ALA A 544 -18.26 6.96 18.08
CA ALA A 544 -18.75 5.61 17.87
C ALA A 544 -18.14 5.05 16.58
N GLU A 545 -17.30 4.03 16.74
CA GLU A 545 -16.69 3.31 15.62
C GLU A 545 -17.58 2.16 15.15
N TYR A 546 -17.41 1.77 13.89
CA TYR A 546 -18.06 0.60 13.29
C TYR A 546 -19.60 0.65 13.25
N ILE A 547 -20.15 1.81 12.90
CA ILE A 547 -21.58 2.05 12.70
C ILE A 547 -22.00 1.47 11.34
N TYR A 548 -22.62 0.29 11.33
CA TYR A 548 -23.12 -0.32 10.10
C TYR A 548 -24.50 0.24 9.75
N VAL A 549 -24.63 0.87 8.59
CA VAL A 549 -25.93 1.24 8.03
C VAL A 549 -26.38 0.13 7.08
N THR A 550 -27.37 -0.64 7.52
CA THR A 550 -27.98 -1.74 6.77
C THR A 550 -29.49 -1.69 6.95
N PRO A 551 -30.30 -2.40 6.14
CA PRO A 551 -31.74 -2.46 6.33
C PRO A 551 -32.17 -2.88 7.74
N ASP A 552 -31.37 -3.71 8.41
CA ASP A 552 -31.68 -4.28 9.71
C ASP A 552 -31.21 -3.41 10.89
N SER A 553 -30.39 -2.38 10.64
CA SER A 553 -29.78 -1.54 11.70
C SER A 553 -30.28 -0.09 11.70
N VAL A 554 -31.19 0.29 10.80
CA VAL A 554 -31.63 1.68 10.61
C VAL A 554 -32.24 2.36 11.85
N SER A 555 -32.66 1.59 12.85
CA SER A 555 -33.33 2.07 14.07
C SER A 555 -32.51 1.93 15.36
N ASP A 556 -31.28 1.43 15.28
CA ASP A 556 -30.57 0.91 16.46
C ASP A 556 -29.38 1.80 16.88
N PHE A 557 -29.42 3.09 16.54
CA PHE A 557 -28.34 4.04 16.80
C PHE A 557 -28.58 4.83 18.09
N ASP A 558 -28.68 4.11 19.21
CA ASP A 558 -28.89 4.70 20.52
C ASP A 558 -27.58 4.89 21.28
N PHE A 559 -27.36 6.11 21.74
CA PHE A 559 -26.19 6.53 22.51
C PHE A 559 -26.63 7.00 23.89
N ALA A 560 -26.03 6.46 24.94
CA ALA A 560 -26.33 6.84 26.31
C ALA A 560 -25.07 7.35 27.01
N PHE A 561 -25.17 8.52 27.65
CA PHE A 561 -24.06 9.16 28.36
C PHE A 561 -24.47 9.56 29.78
N GLY A 562 -23.57 9.37 30.74
CA GLY A 562 -23.64 10.05 32.04
C GLY A 562 -22.97 11.42 31.98
N PRO A 563 -23.21 12.32 32.95
CA PRO A 563 -22.42 13.54 33.09
C PRO A 563 -20.93 13.22 33.14
N ALA A 564 -20.11 14.06 32.51
CA ALA A 564 -18.67 13.85 32.50
C ALA A 564 -18.08 13.98 33.92
N ASP A 565 -17.00 13.25 34.18
CA ASP A 565 -16.35 13.26 35.48
C ASP A 565 -15.72 14.61 35.80
N LEU A 566 -15.11 15.25 34.80
CA LEU A 566 -14.45 16.53 34.95
C LEU A 566 -14.50 17.40 33.68
N LEU A 567 -14.18 18.69 33.87
CA LEU A 567 -14.09 19.67 32.81
C LEU A 567 -12.63 19.90 32.41
N VAL A 568 -12.35 19.92 31.12
CA VAL A 568 -11.05 20.31 30.56
C VAL A 568 -11.22 21.63 29.82
N ILE A 569 -10.61 22.70 30.32
CA ILE A 569 -10.57 23.99 29.64
C ILE A 569 -9.33 24.06 28.74
N ASN A 570 -9.56 24.27 27.44
CA ASN A 570 -8.52 24.56 26.46
C ASN A 570 -8.35 26.08 26.31
N ARG A 571 -7.29 26.64 26.90
CA ARG A 571 -6.88 28.05 26.75
C ARG A 571 -5.70 28.25 25.80
N ASP A 572 -5.35 27.26 24.97
CA ASP A 572 -4.47 27.55 23.83
C ASP A 572 -5.21 28.49 22.86
N ASN A 573 -4.57 29.58 22.46
CA ASN A 573 -5.20 30.62 21.62
C ASN A 573 -5.59 30.12 20.21
N GLU A 574 -5.09 28.95 19.79
CA GLU A 574 -5.47 28.27 18.55
C GLU A 574 -6.31 26.99 18.81
N ALA A 575 -6.76 26.77 20.05
CA ALA A 575 -7.53 25.61 20.50
C ALA A 575 -6.85 24.25 20.20
N ARG A 576 -5.52 24.18 20.27
CA ARG A 576 -4.74 22.95 20.04
C ARG A 576 -4.62 22.09 21.30
N TYR A 577 -4.05 20.89 21.15
CA TYR A 577 -3.57 20.00 22.23
C TYR A 577 -4.61 19.28 23.10
N ALA A 578 -5.92 19.40 22.85
CA ALA A 578 -6.95 18.74 23.66
C ALA A 578 -6.76 17.21 23.80
N ASP A 579 -6.35 16.54 22.72
CA ASP A 579 -6.12 15.08 22.72
C ASP A 579 -5.00 14.64 23.67
N TYR A 580 -4.05 15.53 24.01
CA TYR A 580 -3.01 15.25 24.99
C TYR A 580 -3.57 15.10 26.41
N TYR A 581 -4.79 15.57 26.66
CA TYR A 581 -5.52 15.40 27.91
C TYR A 581 -6.65 14.38 27.76
N ALA A 582 -7.49 14.51 26.74
CA ALA A 582 -8.66 13.64 26.54
C ALA A 582 -8.29 12.15 26.39
N ALA A 583 -7.27 11.81 25.57
CA ALA A 583 -6.91 10.41 25.34
C ALA A 583 -6.31 9.72 26.60
N PRO A 584 -5.42 10.36 27.39
CA PRO A 584 -5.03 9.82 28.68
C PRO A 584 -6.18 9.64 29.66
N LEU A 585 -7.12 10.59 29.75
CA LEU A 585 -8.28 10.49 30.62
C LEU A 585 -9.19 9.31 30.23
N ASP A 586 -9.45 9.14 28.93
CA ASP A 586 -10.18 8.00 28.39
C ASP A 586 -9.49 6.66 28.75
N SER A 587 -8.15 6.60 28.64
CA SER A 587 -7.38 5.40 29.04
C SER A 587 -7.43 5.08 30.54
N LEU A 588 -7.79 6.06 31.37
CA LEU A 588 -8.00 5.91 32.81
C LEU A 588 -9.47 5.62 33.16
N ASN A 589 -10.35 5.51 32.16
CA ASN A 589 -11.81 5.48 32.31
C ASN A 589 -12.36 6.69 33.08
N ILE A 590 -11.80 7.88 32.81
CA ILE A 590 -12.30 9.16 33.32
C ILE A 590 -12.89 9.93 32.15
N THR A 591 -14.20 10.17 32.20
CA THR A 591 -14.91 10.92 31.17
C THR A 591 -14.65 12.42 31.34
N CYS A 592 -14.52 13.16 30.23
CA CYS A 592 -14.31 14.59 30.30
C CYS A 592 -15.14 15.34 29.25
N LYS A 593 -15.46 16.60 29.57
CA LYS A 593 -15.93 17.57 28.59
C LYS A 593 -14.82 18.55 28.30
N VAL A 594 -14.45 18.71 27.03
CA VAL A 594 -13.52 19.75 26.61
C VAL A 594 -14.31 21.01 26.28
N TRP A 595 -13.89 22.14 26.83
CA TRP A 595 -14.46 23.46 26.53
C TRP A 595 -13.34 24.40 26.09
N ALA A 596 -13.45 24.96 24.89
CA ALA A 596 -12.50 25.90 24.35
C ALA A 596 -13.15 27.30 24.27
N PRO A 597 -12.86 28.22 25.21
CA PRO A 597 -13.50 29.53 25.23
C PRO A 597 -13.28 30.36 23.96
N GLN A 598 -12.17 30.11 23.25
CA GLN A 598 -11.89 30.70 21.94
C GLN A 598 -13.03 30.47 20.93
N ASN A 599 -13.68 29.32 21.01
CA ASN A 599 -14.75 28.91 20.07
C ASN A 599 -16.14 28.98 20.71
N GLN A 600 -16.24 28.77 22.03
CA GLN A 600 -17.50 28.56 22.74
C GLN A 600 -17.86 29.70 23.71
N GLY A 601 -16.96 30.67 23.91
CA GLY A 601 -17.10 31.72 24.91
C GLY A 601 -16.76 31.25 26.33
N LEU A 602 -16.89 32.14 27.31
CA LEU A 602 -16.60 31.82 28.72
C LEU A 602 -17.48 30.65 29.20
N PHE A 603 -16.85 29.67 29.85
CA PHE A 603 -17.59 28.55 30.44
C PHE A 603 -18.54 29.08 31.53
N PRO A 604 -19.83 28.69 31.53
CA PRO A 604 -20.78 29.11 32.56
C PRO A 604 -20.49 28.39 33.88
N MET A 605 -19.62 28.97 34.72
CA MET A 605 -19.12 28.34 35.95
C MET A 605 -20.22 27.85 36.91
N SER A 606 -21.43 28.42 36.85
CA SER A 606 -22.60 27.94 37.60
C SER A 606 -23.05 26.51 37.26
N ARG A 607 -22.55 25.94 36.15
CA ARG A 607 -22.86 24.57 35.69
C ARG A 607 -21.77 23.55 36.06
N ILE A 608 -20.73 23.94 36.81
CA ILE A 608 -19.65 23.01 37.18
C ILE A 608 -20.13 21.88 38.10
N ASP A 609 -21.14 22.15 38.93
CA ASP A 609 -21.77 21.17 39.83
C ASP A 609 -22.56 20.08 39.09
N GLU A 610 -22.72 20.20 37.77
CA GLU A 610 -23.32 19.17 36.92
C GLU A 610 -22.33 18.05 36.56
N PHE A 611 -21.03 18.23 36.83
CA PHE A 611 -19.96 17.23 36.61
C PHE A 611 -19.75 16.37 37.87
N ASN A 612 -19.30 15.12 37.74
CA ASN A 612 -19.28 14.19 38.89
C ASN A 612 -18.30 14.57 40.01
N TYR A 613 -17.18 15.24 39.69
CA TYR A 613 -16.08 15.46 40.65
C TYR A 613 -15.76 16.92 40.99
N ASN A 614 -16.48 17.92 40.44
CA ASN A 614 -16.16 19.34 40.60
C ASN A 614 -14.66 19.63 40.38
N THR A 615 -14.10 19.06 39.31
CA THR A 615 -12.68 19.15 38.97
C THR A 615 -12.51 19.84 37.61
N ILE A 616 -11.58 20.78 37.52
CA ILE A 616 -11.19 21.47 36.29
C ILE A 616 -9.71 21.18 35.99
N ILE A 617 -9.42 20.76 34.76
CA ILE A 617 -8.08 20.80 34.17
C ILE A 617 -8.02 22.00 33.24
N TRP A 618 -7.20 22.99 33.59
CA TRP A 618 -6.99 24.21 32.83
C TRP A 618 -5.61 24.17 32.19
N TYR A 619 -5.53 24.09 30.86
CA TYR A 619 -4.26 24.14 30.16
C TYR A 619 -4.19 25.25 29.14
N THR A 620 -2.99 25.79 28.93
CA THR A 620 -2.79 26.97 28.08
C THR A 620 -1.96 26.70 26.82
N GLY A 621 -1.38 25.51 26.66
CA GLY A 621 -0.68 25.12 25.43
C GLY A 621 0.51 26.03 25.12
N GLN A 622 0.44 26.75 24.00
CA GLN A 622 1.44 27.76 23.61
C GLN A 622 0.96 29.20 23.78
N ALA A 623 -0.12 29.43 24.54
CA ALA A 623 -0.55 30.79 24.81
C ALA A 623 0.57 31.59 25.52
N VAL A 624 0.76 32.83 25.07
CA VAL A 624 1.67 33.82 25.65
C VAL A 624 0.92 34.99 26.29
N VAL A 625 -0.38 35.11 25.96
CA VAL A 625 -1.32 36.10 26.46
C VAL A 625 -2.69 35.44 26.53
N ASP A 626 -3.56 35.96 27.39
CA ASP A 626 -4.88 35.44 27.68
C ASP A 626 -4.85 33.99 28.21
N ASN A 627 -3.78 33.60 28.92
CA ASN A 627 -3.65 32.28 29.57
C ASN A 627 -4.78 32.05 30.59
N VAL A 628 -5.10 33.10 31.37
CA VAL A 628 -6.28 33.18 32.26
C VAL A 628 -6.76 34.63 32.29
N THR A 629 -7.84 34.95 31.57
CA THR A 629 -8.36 36.33 31.50
C THR A 629 -8.94 36.78 32.85
N SER A 630 -9.10 38.10 33.07
CA SER A 630 -9.64 38.61 34.35
C SER A 630 -11.02 38.04 34.71
N SER A 631 -11.91 37.87 33.73
CA SER A 631 -13.24 37.26 33.97
C SER A 631 -13.16 35.77 34.31
N GLU A 632 -12.16 35.06 33.76
CA GLU A 632 -11.91 33.65 34.10
C GLU A 632 -11.30 33.53 35.49
N GLN A 633 -10.38 34.43 35.86
CA GLN A 633 -9.84 34.50 37.23
C GLN A 633 -10.97 34.72 38.24
N GLU A 634 -11.88 35.66 37.99
CA GLU A 634 -13.06 35.89 38.84
C GLU A 634 -13.92 34.62 38.98
N SER A 635 -14.12 33.89 37.88
CA SER A 635 -14.91 32.65 37.88
C SER A 635 -14.21 31.50 38.62
N LEU A 636 -12.89 31.36 38.44
CA LEU A 636 -12.08 30.35 39.11
C LEU A 636 -11.96 30.62 40.61
N MET A 637 -11.84 31.88 41.04
CA MET A 637 -11.84 32.25 42.46
C MET A 637 -13.15 31.83 43.14
N VAL A 638 -14.30 32.09 42.52
CA VAL A 638 -15.61 31.65 43.05
C VAL A 638 -15.73 30.12 43.11
N PHE A 639 -15.22 29.43 42.09
CA PHE A 639 -15.18 27.96 42.05
C PHE A 639 -14.32 27.38 43.18
N LEU A 640 -13.13 27.95 43.40
CA LEU A 640 -12.21 27.52 44.46
C LEU A 640 -12.76 27.85 45.85
N ASP A 641 -13.38 29.02 46.05
CA ASP A 641 -14.06 29.38 47.31
C ASP A 641 -15.18 28.39 47.68
N SER A 642 -15.72 27.69 46.68
CA SER A 642 -16.75 26.66 46.83
C SER A 642 -16.21 25.23 47.00
N GLY A 643 -14.89 25.09 47.19
CA GLY A 643 -14.23 23.79 47.37
C GLY A 643 -13.87 23.06 46.07
N GLY A 644 -13.80 23.79 44.95
CA GLY A 644 -13.43 23.24 43.65
C GLY A 644 -11.99 22.71 43.60
N LYS A 645 -11.73 21.82 42.63
CA LYS A 645 -10.40 21.23 42.40
C LYS A 645 -9.84 21.68 41.06
N LEU A 646 -8.63 22.22 41.04
CA LEU A 646 -8.04 22.83 39.86
C LEU A 646 -6.63 22.29 39.60
N LEU A 647 -6.44 21.65 38.44
CA LEU A 647 -5.12 21.51 37.83
C LEU A 647 -4.94 22.66 36.84
N ILE A 648 -4.01 23.57 37.09
CA ILE A 648 -3.60 24.59 36.11
C ILE A 648 -2.19 24.28 35.60
N THR A 649 -2.03 24.25 34.28
CA THR A 649 -0.77 23.81 33.65
C THR A 649 -0.52 24.58 32.36
N GLY A 650 0.72 25.01 32.17
CA GLY A 650 1.08 25.76 30.98
C GLY A 650 2.42 26.44 31.12
N GLN A 651 2.94 26.86 29.98
CA GLN A 651 4.07 27.78 29.91
C GLN A 651 3.55 29.22 29.97
N ASN A 652 4.38 30.17 30.39
CA ASN A 652 4.05 31.61 30.53
C ASN A 652 2.87 31.96 31.45
N VAL A 653 2.31 31.01 32.20
CA VAL A 653 1.20 31.31 33.13
C VAL A 653 1.68 32.29 34.19
N GLY A 654 2.85 32.03 34.80
CA GLY A 654 3.43 32.91 35.79
C GLY A 654 3.89 34.24 35.19
N GLU A 655 4.55 34.20 34.03
CA GLU A 655 4.97 35.41 33.30
C GLU A 655 3.80 36.37 33.09
N GLU A 656 2.63 35.87 32.67
CA GLU A 656 1.47 36.72 32.40
C GLU A 656 0.74 37.18 33.66
N ILE A 657 0.37 36.26 34.56
CA ILE A 657 -0.61 36.55 35.62
C ILE A 657 0.01 36.76 37.01
N SER A 658 1.33 36.80 37.14
CA SER A 658 2.02 36.98 38.44
C SER A 658 1.63 38.24 39.23
N GLY A 659 1.13 39.28 38.55
CA GLY A 659 0.65 40.52 39.18
C GLY A 659 -0.80 40.47 39.69
N THR A 660 -1.48 39.33 39.57
CA THR A 660 -2.92 39.21 39.85
C THR A 660 -3.19 38.61 41.23
N GLN A 661 -4.37 38.93 41.78
CA GLN A 661 -4.82 38.34 43.04
C GLN A 661 -5.00 36.83 42.93
N PHE A 662 -5.47 36.33 41.80
CA PHE A 662 -5.63 34.89 41.57
C PHE A 662 -4.29 34.14 41.71
N TYR A 663 -3.21 34.70 41.17
CA TYR A 663 -1.89 34.07 41.26
C TYR A 663 -1.32 34.09 42.68
N SER A 664 -1.42 35.21 43.39
CA SER A 664 -0.84 35.34 44.74
C SER A 664 -1.69 34.71 45.84
N ASP A 665 -3.01 34.88 45.79
CA ASP A 665 -3.90 34.57 46.91
C ASP A 665 -4.60 33.22 46.74
N TYR A 666 -4.72 32.69 45.52
CA TYR A 666 -5.36 31.39 45.25
C TYR A 666 -4.35 30.33 44.81
N LEU A 667 -3.51 30.61 43.80
CA LEU A 667 -2.47 29.67 43.41
C LEU A 667 -1.33 29.60 44.43
N HIS A 668 -1.21 30.61 45.31
CA HIS A 668 -0.14 30.73 46.31
C HIS A 668 1.26 30.66 45.66
N ALA A 669 1.38 31.25 44.46
CA ALA A 669 2.56 31.19 43.62
C ALA A 669 3.32 32.52 43.62
N VAL A 670 4.65 32.43 43.48
CA VAL A 670 5.55 33.55 43.24
C VAL A 670 6.36 33.25 41.98
N LEU A 671 6.38 34.18 41.01
CA LEU A 671 7.25 34.04 39.84
C LEU A 671 8.70 34.37 40.23
N VAL A 672 9.62 33.44 39.97
CA VAL A 672 11.05 33.58 40.24
C VAL A 672 11.83 33.91 38.97
N SER A 673 11.51 33.23 37.87
CA SER A 673 12.09 33.45 36.54
C SER A 673 11.04 33.18 35.47
N ASP A 674 11.01 33.97 34.40
CA ASP A 674 10.10 33.84 33.25
C ASP A 674 10.55 32.76 32.25
N SER A 675 11.74 32.19 32.42
CA SER A 675 12.25 31.16 31.53
C SER A 675 13.30 30.26 32.19
N ILE A 676 13.33 28.99 31.76
CA ILE A 676 14.40 28.03 32.07
C ILE A 676 14.65 27.03 30.93
N ASN A 677 15.93 26.72 30.72
CA ASN A 677 16.41 25.75 29.72
C ASN A 677 16.49 24.30 30.24
N SER A 678 15.65 23.92 31.20
CA SER A 678 15.61 22.53 31.70
C SER A 678 14.64 21.68 30.89
N LEU A 679 15.03 20.43 30.63
CA LEU A 679 14.21 19.47 29.88
C LEU A 679 13.49 18.47 30.78
N LYS A 680 13.83 18.45 32.08
CA LYS A 680 13.44 17.41 33.03
C LYS A 680 12.86 18.03 34.28
N CYS A 681 11.97 17.29 34.92
CA CYS A 681 11.54 17.62 36.27
C CYS A 681 11.82 16.46 37.23
N PHE A 682 12.19 16.80 38.45
CA PHE A 682 12.56 15.91 39.55
C PHE A 682 11.60 16.17 40.72
N PRO A 683 10.91 15.13 41.23
CA PRO A 683 10.00 15.27 42.35
C PRO A 683 10.78 15.46 43.66
N ASP A 684 10.23 16.20 44.61
CA ASP A 684 10.63 16.08 46.02
C ASP A 684 9.96 14.85 46.62
N THR A 685 10.76 13.82 46.86
CA THR A 685 10.27 12.54 47.42
C THR A 685 9.86 12.64 48.88
N LEU A 686 10.08 13.77 49.55
CA LEU A 686 9.61 14.02 50.92
C LEU A 686 8.27 14.78 50.96
N ASP A 687 7.85 15.35 49.83
CA ASP A 687 6.55 16.00 49.71
C ASP A 687 5.40 14.98 49.55
N ALA A 688 4.22 15.33 50.04
CA ALA A 688 3.05 14.44 50.08
C ALA A 688 2.55 14.03 48.68
N LEU A 689 2.61 14.93 47.71
CA LEU A 689 2.28 14.66 46.30
C LEU A 689 3.52 14.21 45.54
N GLY A 690 4.67 14.83 45.82
CA GLY A 690 5.95 14.53 45.17
C GLY A 690 6.44 13.10 45.35
N GLN A 691 6.19 12.46 46.52
CA GLN A 691 6.58 11.08 46.79
C GLN A 691 5.99 10.04 45.82
N ASP A 692 4.82 10.32 45.22
CA ASP A 692 4.12 9.41 44.31
C ASP A 692 4.38 9.71 42.82
N ILE A 693 5.21 10.73 42.54
CA ILE A 693 5.56 11.18 41.20
C ILE A 693 6.94 10.65 40.81
N GLY A 694 7.09 10.23 39.55
CA GLY A 694 8.37 9.84 38.96
C GLY A 694 9.08 11.02 38.29
N LYS A 695 10.31 10.82 37.82
CA LYS A 695 10.98 11.85 37.01
C LYS A 695 10.18 12.14 35.74
N LEU A 696 10.11 13.41 35.35
CA LEU A 696 9.38 13.84 34.16
C LEU A 696 10.35 14.35 33.10
N TYR A 697 9.92 14.24 31.85
CA TYR A 697 10.60 14.84 30.71
C TYR A 697 9.59 15.71 29.97
N THR A 698 9.86 17.01 29.87
CA THR A 698 8.89 18.03 29.41
C THR A 698 9.22 18.58 28.02
N VAL A 699 10.12 17.92 27.26
CA VAL A 699 10.48 18.26 25.86
C VAL A 699 10.84 17.00 25.07
N GLY A 700 10.23 16.72 23.92
CA GLY A 700 10.68 15.61 23.05
C GLY A 700 9.65 15.10 22.05
N ILE A 701 10.09 14.25 21.12
CA ILE A 701 9.34 13.75 19.95
C ILE A 701 8.07 12.96 20.22
N THR A 702 7.85 12.48 21.45
CA THR A 702 6.59 11.79 21.83
C THR A 702 5.72 12.62 22.79
N GLY A 703 6.11 13.85 23.10
CA GLY A 703 5.26 14.87 23.75
C GLY A 703 4.80 15.91 22.72
N ALA A 704 4.08 16.96 23.16
CA ALA A 704 3.57 18.02 22.28
C ALA A 704 4.63 18.92 21.61
N GLN A 705 5.92 18.78 21.97
CA GLN A 705 7.03 19.59 21.45
C GLN A 705 6.84 21.11 21.53
N ASN A 706 6.06 21.59 22.49
CA ASN A 706 5.58 22.96 22.50
C ASN A 706 6.13 23.82 23.64
N GLN A 707 7.06 23.31 24.47
CA GLN A 707 7.54 24.01 25.68
C GLN A 707 8.79 24.85 25.41
N TYR A 708 8.59 26.16 25.20
CA TYR A 708 9.66 27.11 24.90
C TYR A 708 9.97 28.06 26.06
N SER A 709 8.99 28.33 26.92
CA SER A 709 9.12 29.37 27.96
C SER A 709 8.45 28.95 29.27
N ARG A 710 9.11 28.02 29.96
CA ARG A 710 8.63 27.51 31.26
C ARG A 710 9.03 28.46 32.37
N ASP A 711 8.07 28.80 33.23
CA ASP A 711 8.32 29.63 34.39
C ASP A 711 9.05 28.83 35.47
N VAL A 712 9.94 29.49 36.21
CA VAL A 712 10.40 29.02 37.51
C VAL A 712 9.57 29.74 38.56
N ILE A 713 8.91 28.97 39.41
CA ILE A 713 8.00 29.48 40.43
C ILE A 713 8.55 29.20 41.83
N ALA A 714 7.87 29.69 42.86
CA ALA A 714 8.05 29.31 44.25
C ALA A 714 6.70 29.36 44.97
N ALA A 715 6.55 28.58 46.04
CA ALA A 715 5.37 28.65 46.90
C ALA A 715 5.47 29.78 47.94
N ASP A 716 4.33 30.32 48.36
CA ASP A 716 4.27 31.11 49.60
C ASP A 716 4.32 30.20 50.86
N THR A 717 3.98 30.74 52.03
CA THR A 717 4.02 29.95 53.28
C THR A 717 2.88 28.94 53.46
N LEU A 718 1.87 28.96 52.59
CA LEU A 718 0.67 28.13 52.65
C LEU A 718 0.69 27.00 51.62
N ALA A 719 1.31 27.20 50.46
CA ALA A 719 1.49 26.16 49.45
C ALA A 719 2.76 25.31 49.66
N HIS A 720 2.83 24.21 48.92
CA HIS A 720 3.89 23.23 48.97
C HIS A 720 4.54 23.08 47.58
N GLU A 721 5.86 23.13 47.52
CA GLU A 721 6.62 22.80 46.32
C GLU A 721 6.86 21.29 46.24
N PHE A 722 6.56 20.66 45.10
CA PHE A 722 6.64 19.19 44.97
C PHE A 722 7.48 18.72 43.77
N LEU A 723 7.78 19.62 42.83
CA LEU A 723 8.43 19.28 41.57
C LEU A 723 9.40 20.38 41.15
N TYR A 724 10.59 20.01 40.69
CA TYR A 724 11.69 20.93 40.39
C TYR A 724 12.34 20.65 39.04
N TYR A 725 12.90 21.66 38.38
CA TYR A 725 13.61 21.52 37.11
C TYR A 725 15.03 20.94 37.23
N ASP A 726 15.53 20.80 38.45
CA ASP A 726 16.87 20.33 38.74
C ASP A 726 16.87 19.31 39.91
N SER A 727 17.91 18.48 39.97
CA SER A 727 18.00 17.41 40.97
C SER A 727 18.44 17.87 42.37
N LEU A 728 18.84 19.13 42.52
CA LEU A 728 19.17 19.76 43.80
C LEU A 728 17.94 20.42 44.45
N LEU A 729 16.79 20.37 43.76
CA LEU A 729 15.50 20.91 44.22
C LEU A 729 15.58 22.43 44.48
N THR A 730 16.11 23.18 43.50
CA THR A 730 16.31 24.64 43.62
C THR A 730 15.38 25.45 42.74
N ASP A 731 15.12 25.02 41.51
CA ASP A 731 14.27 25.70 40.54
C ASP A 731 12.89 25.01 40.52
N CYS A 732 11.92 25.53 41.27
CA CYS A 732 10.60 24.88 41.38
C CYS A 732 9.80 24.98 40.07
N ALA A 733 9.18 23.86 39.71
CA ALA A 733 8.39 23.63 38.50
C ALA A 733 6.91 23.35 38.80
N GLY A 734 6.56 23.00 40.04
CA GLY A 734 5.20 22.71 40.42
C GLY A 734 4.94 22.84 41.92
N ILE A 735 3.78 23.42 42.23
CA ILE A 735 3.28 23.62 43.58
C ILE A 735 1.87 23.04 43.74
N TRP A 736 1.49 22.70 44.96
CA TRP A 736 0.13 22.36 45.31
C TRP A 736 -0.34 23.13 46.56
N TYR A 737 -1.64 23.34 46.65
CA TYR A 737 -2.28 23.98 47.80
C TYR A 737 -3.60 23.27 48.12
N GLU A 738 -3.91 23.14 49.41
CA GLU A 738 -5.19 22.67 49.90
C GLU A 738 -5.66 23.58 51.03
N ASP A 739 -6.84 24.18 50.87
CA ASP A 739 -7.47 24.95 51.94
C ASP A 739 -8.31 24.04 52.82
N ALA A 740 -7.91 23.88 54.08
CA ALA A 740 -8.65 23.08 55.06
C ALA A 740 -10.06 23.63 55.39
N ILE A 741 -10.37 24.89 55.05
CA ILE A 741 -11.67 25.52 55.32
C ILE A 741 -12.64 25.28 54.17
N SER A 742 -12.30 25.73 52.96
CA SER A 742 -13.16 25.53 51.78
C SER A 742 -13.09 24.10 51.23
N GLY A 743 -12.01 23.37 51.52
CA GLY A 743 -11.73 22.06 50.92
C GLY A 743 -11.21 22.15 49.48
N CYS A 744 -10.84 23.35 49.00
CA CYS A 744 -10.31 23.51 47.65
C CYS A 744 -8.94 22.87 47.51
N GLN A 745 -8.65 22.35 46.33
CA GLN A 745 -7.37 21.70 46.03
C GLN A 745 -6.83 22.21 44.70
N ILE A 746 -5.57 22.61 44.68
CA ILE A 746 -4.92 23.21 43.51
C ILE A 746 -3.60 22.50 43.26
N VAL A 747 -3.35 22.17 42.00
CA VAL A 747 -2.04 21.79 41.49
C VAL A 747 -1.69 22.75 40.36
N TYR A 748 -0.57 23.45 40.49
CA TYR A 748 -0.03 24.31 39.44
C TYR A 748 1.30 23.74 38.92
N CYS A 749 1.35 23.45 37.62
CA CYS A 749 2.60 23.13 36.92
C CYS A 749 2.99 24.28 35.99
N ALA A 750 4.18 24.84 36.21
CA ALA A 750 4.76 25.94 35.41
C ALA A 750 5.32 25.49 34.04
N PHE A 751 4.77 24.39 33.53
CA PHE A 751 4.99 23.82 32.21
C PHE A 751 3.68 23.16 31.76
N GLY A 752 3.53 22.98 30.46
CA GLY A 752 2.43 22.24 29.87
C GLY A 752 2.57 20.73 30.05
N VAL A 753 1.61 20.11 30.73
CA VAL A 753 1.53 18.65 30.93
C VAL A 753 1.42 17.90 29.58
N GLU A 754 0.88 18.53 28.53
CA GLU A 754 0.86 17.99 27.16
C GLU A 754 2.25 17.61 26.63
N ALA A 755 3.31 18.23 27.16
CA ALA A 755 4.69 17.95 26.76
C ALA A 755 5.33 16.76 27.49
N VAL A 756 4.70 16.28 28.57
CA VAL A 756 5.21 15.15 29.36
C VAL A 756 5.19 13.89 28.50
N HIS A 757 6.33 13.21 28.43
CA HIS A 757 6.44 11.91 27.79
C HIS A 757 7.51 11.05 28.45
N LYS A 758 7.47 9.75 28.16
CA LYS A 758 8.48 8.78 28.61
C LYS A 758 9.49 8.53 27.49
N PRO A 759 10.73 9.05 27.56
CA PRO A 759 11.74 8.80 26.54
C PRO A 759 12.23 7.35 26.58
N ILE A 760 12.21 6.66 25.45
CA ILE A 760 12.78 5.30 25.29
C ILE A 760 14.30 5.43 25.12
N PRO A 761 15.16 4.70 25.86
CA PRO A 761 14.90 3.51 26.70
C PRO A 761 14.88 3.77 28.23
N TRP A 762 14.65 4.99 28.70
CA TRP A 762 14.86 5.36 30.09
C TRP A 762 13.70 4.94 31.00
N LEU A 763 13.84 3.80 31.68
CA LEU A 763 12.81 3.18 32.53
C LEU A 763 12.36 4.01 33.76
N GLY A 764 13.08 5.08 34.13
CA GLY A 764 12.83 5.88 35.33
C GLY A 764 11.94 7.11 35.15
N TYR A 765 11.35 7.33 33.96
CA TYR A 765 10.47 8.46 33.67
C TYR A 765 9.00 8.04 33.60
N MET A 766 8.12 8.93 34.06
CA MET A 766 6.67 8.75 34.06
C MET A 766 6.06 9.15 32.72
N THR A 767 5.00 8.46 32.30
CA THR A 767 4.17 8.88 31.15
C THR A 767 3.19 9.97 31.55
N ARG A 768 2.64 10.71 30.57
CA ARG A 768 1.59 11.70 30.83
C ARG A 768 0.35 11.10 31.50
N THR A 769 -0.10 9.93 31.03
CA THR A 769 -1.22 9.20 31.62
C THR A 769 -0.99 8.91 33.11
N GLN A 770 0.20 8.42 33.46
CA GLN A 770 0.55 8.15 34.86
C GLN A 770 0.62 9.43 35.70
N LEU A 771 1.08 10.55 35.15
CA LEU A 771 1.12 11.82 35.87
C LEU A 771 -0.30 12.34 36.14
N LEU A 772 -1.17 12.33 35.12
CA LEU A 772 -2.57 12.72 35.27
C LEU A 772 -3.29 11.81 36.26
N GLU A 773 -3.05 10.49 36.22
CA GLU A 773 -3.57 9.55 37.22
C GLU A 773 -3.20 9.97 38.66
N ARG A 774 -1.96 10.44 38.90
CA ARG A 774 -1.53 10.91 40.23
C ARG A 774 -2.24 12.19 40.66
N PHE A 775 -2.37 13.17 39.78
CA PHE A 775 -3.11 14.40 40.08
C PHE A 775 -4.60 14.14 40.35
N LEU A 776 -5.22 13.27 39.56
CA LEU A 776 -6.62 12.90 39.75
C LEU A 776 -6.84 12.11 41.04
N SER A 777 -5.94 11.17 41.35
CA SER A 777 -5.95 10.44 42.61
C SER A 777 -5.78 11.38 43.81
N TRP A 778 -4.91 12.39 43.70
CA TRP A 778 -4.74 13.44 44.71
C TRP A 778 -6.03 14.23 44.93
N PHE A 779 -6.73 14.56 43.84
CA PHE A 779 -8.05 15.19 43.88
C PHE A 779 -9.18 14.26 44.33
N GLY A 780 -8.90 12.99 44.66
CA GLY A 780 -9.94 12.01 45.00
C GLY A 780 -10.89 11.70 43.84
N VAL A 781 -10.46 11.97 42.60
CA VAL A 781 -11.14 11.50 41.39
C VAL A 781 -10.79 10.03 41.22
N VAL A 782 -11.72 9.17 41.57
CA VAL A 782 -11.58 7.72 41.46
C VAL A 782 -12.24 7.29 40.16
N ALA A 783 -11.61 6.39 39.39
CA ALA A 783 -12.29 5.79 38.24
C ALA A 783 -13.59 5.12 38.73
N VAL A 784 -14.74 5.67 38.34
CA VAL A 784 -16.02 5.05 38.63
C VAL A 784 -16.07 3.79 37.77
N ALA A 785 -16.13 2.62 38.41
CA ALA A 785 -16.68 1.45 37.74
C ALA A 785 -18.18 1.72 37.57
N GLU A 786 -18.57 2.47 36.54
CA GLU A 786 -19.97 2.54 36.16
C GLU A 786 -20.41 1.10 35.90
N GLY A 787 -21.46 0.68 36.62
CA GLY A 787 -22.16 -0.54 36.31
C GLY A 787 -22.53 -0.48 34.84
N SER A 788 -21.95 -1.39 34.06
CA SER A 788 -22.27 -1.59 32.67
C SER A 788 -23.78 -1.83 32.56
N VAL A 789 -24.55 -0.77 32.32
CA VAL A 789 -25.66 -0.91 31.38
C VAL A 789 -24.97 -1.38 30.13
N GLU A 790 -25.27 -2.62 29.74
CA GLU A 790 -24.74 -3.23 28.53
C GLU A 790 -24.95 -2.24 27.38
N ARG A 791 -23.89 -1.49 27.06
CA ARG A 791 -23.62 -1.19 25.66
C ARG A 791 -23.71 -2.56 24.99
N PRO A 792 -24.37 -2.70 23.83
CA PRO A 792 -24.14 -3.86 22.99
C PRO A 792 -22.69 -3.74 22.51
N TYR A 793 -21.74 -4.02 23.41
CA TYR A 793 -20.39 -4.32 23.05
C TYR A 793 -20.53 -5.49 22.10
N SER A 794 -20.02 -5.29 20.90
CA SER A 794 -19.73 -6.44 20.07
C SER A 794 -18.75 -7.31 20.87
N LEU A 795 -19.24 -8.39 21.49
CA LEU A 795 -18.43 -9.23 22.39
C LEU A 795 -17.20 -9.78 21.68
N PHE A 796 -17.28 -9.94 20.36
CA PHE A 796 -16.14 -10.13 19.49
C PHE A 796 -16.40 -9.53 18.11
N SER A 797 -15.35 -9.02 17.46
CA SER A 797 -15.40 -8.51 16.09
C SER A 797 -14.70 -9.47 15.12
N VAL A 798 -15.10 -9.42 13.85
CA VAL A 798 -14.49 -10.21 12.77
C VAL A 798 -14.03 -9.26 11.66
N PHE A 799 -12.75 -9.32 11.31
CA PHE A 799 -12.15 -8.46 10.28
C PHE A 799 -11.03 -9.19 9.51
N PRO A 800 -10.87 -9.01 8.20
CA PRO A 800 -11.78 -8.31 7.29
C PRO A 800 -13.12 -9.06 7.18
N ASN A 801 -14.19 -8.35 6.87
CA ASN A 801 -15.49 -8.94 6.60
C ASN A 801 -16.29 -7.98 5.68
N PRO A 802 -16.47 -8.27 4.38
CA PRO A 802 -16.17 -9.55 3.70
C PRO A 802 -14.69 -9.92 3.70
N SER A 803 -14.39 -11.22 3.63
CA SER A 803 -13.02 -11.73 3.54
C SER A 803 -12.86 -12.78 2.47
N HIS A 804 -11.71 -12.74 1.79
CA HIS A 804 -11.33 -13.75 0.81
C HIS A 804 -10.41 -14.82 1.40
N ARG A 805 -9.51 -14.47 2.32
CA ARG A 805 -8.43 -15.39 2.78
C ARG A 805 -8.57 -15.85 4.22
N GLN A 806 -8.85 -14.93 5.13
CA GLN A 806 -8.96 -15.20 6.56
C GLN A 806 -9.70 -14.07 7.27
N VAL A 807 -10.36 -14.39 8.38
CA VAL A 807 -10.84 -13.38 9.32
C VAL A 807 -10.05 -13.46 10.62
N TYR A 808 -9.66 -12.31 11.13
CA TYR A 808 -9.21 -12.10 12.49
C TYR A 808 -10.42 -11.90 13.39
N ILE A 809 -10.43 -12.61 14.50
CA ILE A 809 -11.46 -12.58 15.52
C ILE A 809 -10.84 -11.91 16.73
N THR A 810 -11.27 -10.68 17.00
CA THR A 810 -10.81 -9.91 18.15
C THR A 810 -11.88 -9.99 19.23
N MET A 811 -11.50 -10.52 20.39
CA MET A 811 -12.40 -10.62 21.55
C MET A 811 -12.46 -9.27 22.27
N GLY A 812 -13.64 -8.89 22.72
CA GLY A 812 -13.82 -7.73 23.59
C GLY A 812 -13.09 -7.94 24.92
N SER A 813 -12.64 -6.84 25.55
CA SER A 813 -11.90 -6.86 26.81
C SER A 813 -12.63 -7.60 27.95
N SER A 814 -13.96 -7.65 27.91
CA SER A 814 -14.81 -8.38 28.86
C SER A 814 -14.76 -9.92 28.75
N LEU A 815 -14.17 -10.44 27.67
CA LEU A 815 -14.01 -11.87 27.41
C LEU A 815 -12.59 -12.41 27.66
N VAL A 816 -11.60 -11.52 27.79
CA VAL A 816 -10.19 -11.90 27.98
C VAL A 816 -10.04 -12.71 29.27
N GLY A 817 -9.48 -13.92 29.16
CA GLY A 817 -9.30 -14.86 30.27
C GLY A 817 -10.53 -15.70 30.65
N LYS A 818 -11.67 -15.55 29.95
CA LYS A 818 -12.82 -16.47 30.06
C LYS A 818 -12.61 -17.68 29.14
N THR A 819 -13.27 -18.79 29.47
CA THR A 819 -13.32 -20.00 28.62
C THR A 819 -14.63 -20.05 27.83
N GLY A 820 -14.54 -20.39 26.54
CA GLY A 820 -15.71 -20.52 25.67
C GLY A 820 -15.46 -21.43 24.48
N SER A 821 -16.45 -21.49 23.59
CA SER A 821 -16.39 -22.22 22.33
C SER A 821 -16.83 -21.32 21.19
N LEU A 822 -16.09 -21.33 20.08
CA LEU A 822 -16.44 -20.60 18.86
C LEU A 822 -16.71 -21.57 17.71
N ARG A 823 -17.89 -21.47 17.12
CA ARG A 823 -18.40 -22.39 16.11
C ARG A 823 -18.88 -21.64 14.89
N VAL A 824 -18.69 -22.23 13.71
CA VAL A 824 -19.09 -21.71 12.41
C VAL A 824 -20.30 -22.49 11.92
N TYR A 825 -21.33 -21.79 11.49
CA TYR A 825 -22.55 -22.35 10.90
C TYR A 825 -22.78 -21.80 9.49
N ASP A 826 -23.43 -22.58 8.63
CA ASP A 826 -23.95 -22.08 7.35
C ASP A 826 -25.37 -21.50 7.51
N ILE A 827 -25.92 -20.92 6.43
CA ILE A 827 -27.27 -20.31 6.43
C ILE A 827 -28.41 -21.28 6.77
N THR A 828 -28.17 -22.59 6.72
CA THR A 828 -29.17 -23.61 7.10
C THR A 828 -29.12 -23.97 8.58
N GLY A 829 -28.16 -23.39 9.32
CA GLY A 829 -27.90 -23.71 10.73
C GLY A 829 -27.04 -24.97 10.92
N ARG A 830 -26.44 -25.52 9.86
CA ARG A 830 -25.56 -26.69 9.98
C ARG A 830 -24.18 -26.24 10.47
N LEU A 831 -23.65 -26.93 11.48
CA LEU A 831 -22.30 -26.73 12.00
C LEU A 831 -21.26 -27.10 10.94
N VAL A 832 -20.41 -26.14 10.59
CA VAL A 832 -19.35 -26.24 9.57
C VAL A 832 -18.00 -26.55 10.21
N LYS A 833 -17.65 -25.81 11.28
CA LYS A 833 -16.38 -25.94 11.99
C LYS A 833 -16.51 -25.49 13.44
N THR A 834 -15.78 -26.15 14.34
CA THR A 834 -15.50 -25.62 15.68
C THR A 834 -14.08 -25.06 15.64
N ILE A 835 -13.91 -23.76 15.84
CA ILE A 835 -12.59 -23.10 15.80
C ILE A 835 -11.83 -23.42 17.09
N PHE A 836 -12.51 -23.38 18.23
CA PHE A 836 -12.03 -23.88 19.51
C PHE A 836 -13.20 -24.25 20.42
N ASP A 837 -12.93 -25.10 21.41
CA ASP A 837 -13.92 -25.63 22.34
C ASP A 837 -13.35 -25.61 23.76
N GLU A 838 -14.02 -24.91 24.67
CA GLU A 838 -13.63 -24.73 26.08
C GLU A 838 -12.19 -24.21 26.30
N GLN A 839 -11.73 -23.23 25.49
CA GLN A 839 -10.39 -22.65 25.59
C GLN A 839 -10.40 -21.16 25.96
N SER A 840 -9.23 -20.62 26.37
CA SER A 840 -9.02 -19.20 26.65
C SER A 840 -9.22 -18.35 25.39
N LEU A 841 -9.97 -17.26 25.53
CA LEU A 841 -10.38 -16.37 24.44
C LEU A 841 -9.32 -15.30 24.14
N ASP A 842 -8.22 -15.68 23.47
CA ASP A 842 -7.16 -14.74 23.04
C ASP A 842 -6.98 -14.72 21.51
N GLY A 843 -7.15 -13.54 20.90
CA GLY A 843 -6.91 -13.17 19.49
C GLY A 843 -6.74 -14.31 18.50
N LEU A 844 -7.82 -14.67 17.79
CA LEU A 844 -7.87 -15.85 16.94
C LEU A 844 -7.98 -15.48 15.47
N SER A 845 -7.59 -16.40 14.60
CA SER A 845 -7.81 -16.28 13.15
C SER A 845 -8.54 -17.51 12.64
N TRP A 846 -9.39 -17.31 11.63
CA TRP A 846 -10.05 -18.37 10.91
C TRP A 846 -9.79 -18.21 9.41
N TYR A 847 -9.16 -19.22 8.82
CA TYR A 847 -8.74 -19.27 7.42
C TYR A 847 -9.87 -19.67 6.46
N LEU A 848 -11.12 -19.39 6.85
CA LEU A 848 -12.31 -19.64 6.03
C LEU A 848 -12.44 -21.11 5.57
N ASP A 849 -11.98 -22.03 6.39
CA ASP A 849 -11.94 -23.47 6.12
C ASP A 849 -12.95 -24.25 7.00
N ASP A 850 -13.34 -25.44 6.54
CA ASP A 850 -14.19 -26.37 7.27
C ASP A 850 -13.41 -27.24 8.27
N SER A 851 -14.10 -28.14 8.98
CA SER A 851 -13.48 -29.08 9.92
C SER A 851 -12.46 -30.06 9.31
N HIS A 852 -12.39 -30.17 7.98
CA HIS A 852 -11.44 -31.01 7.25
C HIS A 852 -10.31 -30.18 6.60
N GLY A 853 -10.23 -28.87 6.89
CA GLY A 853 -9.23 -27.96 6.32
C GLY A 853 -9.51 -27.57 4.86
N ARG A 854 -10.73 -27.82 4.35
CA ARG A 854 -11.12 -27.42 3.00
C ARG A 854 -11.67 -26.01 3.03
N ARG A 855 -11.26 -25.16 2.09
CA ARG A 855 -11.78 -23.80 1.97
C ARG A 855 -13.29 -23.82 1.71
N LEU A 856 -14.01 -22.93 2.37
CA LEU A 856 -15.43 -22.73 2.18
C LEU A 856 -15.70 -21.94 0.90
N SER A 857 -16.83 -22.23 0.26
CA SER A 857 -17.31 -21.49 -0.90
C SER A 857 -17.69 -20.06 -0.53
N SER A 858 -17.61 -19.15 -1.50
CA SER A 858 -18.24 -17.82 -1.40
C SER A 858 -19.68 -17.91 -0.87
N GLY A 859 -20.02 -17.07 0.10
CA GLY A 859 -21.33 -17.11 0.76
C GLY A 859 -21.36 -16.54 2.17
N VAL A 860 -22.52 -16.63 2.82
CA VAL A 860 -22.73 -16.13 4.18
C VAL A 860 -22.60 -17.27 5.20
N TYR A 861 -21.80 -17.04 6.23
CA TYR A 861 -21.58 -17.93 7.37
C TYR A 861 -21.80 -17.19 8.69
N PHE A 862 -22.03 -17.93 9.76
CA PHE A 862 -22.27 -17.37 11.09
C PHE A 862 -21.27 -17.93 12.10
N LEU A 863 -20.48 -17.05 12.72
CA LEU A 863 -19.66 -17.36 13.88
C LEU A 863 -20.50 -17.21 15.15
N SER A 864 -20.66 -18.27 15.93
CA SER A 864 -21.34 -18.27 17.21
C SER A 864 -20.31 -18.46 18.32
N LEU A 865 -20.26 -17.53 19.26
CA LEU A 865 -19.49 -17.62 20.49
C LEU A 865 -20.41 -18.02 21.64
N GLU A 866 -20.07 -19.10 22.31
CA GLU A 866 -20.76 -19.58 23.50
C GLU A 866 -19.80 -19.62 24.70
N THR A 867 -20.24 -19.05 25.82
CA THR A 867 -19.59 -19.20 27.13
C THR A 867 -20.65 -19.64 28.15
N ALA A 868 -20.27 -19.84 29.42
CA ALA A 868 -21.21 -20.24 30.48
C ALA A 868 -22.41 -19.27 30.62
N ASP A 869 -22.19 -17.96 30.38
CA ASP A 869 -23.16 -16.90 30.66
C ASP A 869 -23.56 -16.07 29.41
N ILE A 870 -22.98 -16.36 28.24
CA ILE A 870 -23.08 -15.50 27.05
C ILE A 870 -23.21 -16.33 25.77
N ASN A 871 -24.12 -15.93 24.88
CA ASN A 871 -24.23 -16.44 23.52
C ASN A 871 -24.34 -15.25 22.54
N ASP A 872 -23.39 -15.13 21.61
CA ASP A 872 -23.34 -14.05 20.63
C ASP A 872 -22.97 -14.57 19.24
N MET A 873 -23.48 -13.92 18.18
CA MET A 873 -23.32 -14.38 16.80
C MET A 873 -22.89 -13.26 15.86
N ARG A 874 -21.96 -13.56 14.95
CA ARG A 874 -21.47 -12.65 13.92
C ARG A 874 -21.58 -13.25 12.53
N LYS A 875 -22.10 -12.47 11.60
CA LYS A 875 -22.14 -12.80 10.17
C LYS A 875 -20.73 -12.64 9.58
N VAL A 876 -20.28 -13.61 8.80
CA VAL A 876 -19.06 -13.55 7.98
C VAL A 876 -19.45 -13.77 6.52
N ILE A 877 -18.99 -12.87 5.66
CA ILE A 877 -19.20 -12.96 4.21
C ILE A 877 -17.87 -13.42 3.60
N ILE A 878 -17.89 -14.58 2.96
CA ILE A 878 -16.77 -15.12 2.18
C ILE A 878 -16.97 -14.70 0.73
N VAL A 879 -15.97 -14.05 0.15
CA VAL A 879 -15.92 -13.66 -1.26
C VAL A 879 -14.64 -14.24 -1.86
N ASP A 880 -14.71 -14.94 -2.99
CA ASP A 880 -13.52 -15.52 -3.64
C ASP A 880 -12.64 -14.47 -4.30
#